data_AF-A0A931H307-F1
#
_entry.id   AF-A0A931H307-F1
#
_cell.length_a   1.000
_cell.length_b   1.000
_cell.length_c   1.000
_cell.angle_alpha   90.00
_cell.angle_beta   90.00
_cell.angle_gamma   90.00
#
_symmetry.space_group_name_H-M   'P 1'
#
loop_
_entity.id
_entity.type
_entity.pdbx_description
1 polymer ?
#
loop_
_entity_poly.entity_id
_entity_poly.type
_entity_poly.pdbx_seq_one_letter_code
_entity_poly.pdbx_strand_id
1 'polypeptide(L)'
;MTESTPTLSLGPAPRLLFLCEDPALVQAQLQGTQLAPASAGRLRDDISTDEITPVKIMSHYDRQLARFVYTGFEAGAQWPIGIGAVHAQGFQVTVGGRRYGKGSSREHSPAAERHAGIRLVIAESFERIYRQNADNIGLLTSTDMGLVARIQAGEDIAIEELLAGRDELAQSIVRSGGLLRFGQRFLAGGTSTRPDTAPAVGPRTLAEKIIARHLLRTPVTPPSPAPGEGAFVRADHRFIHEYYTGMASVMLDEALGSSYALHDPASIIVFEDHTSYVGESPAHQGEMVVNMQAMCRAQRDFIARHGLRHHRTLTEAEAALDDGSNVAGISHAMMAEHYALPGQVVVGTDSHTPHSGALGCLAFGVGTTDMANAFVTGAVRLTLPQSLRIELEGVLPRGVTAKDVVLHLLALPDIRAGAGVGKVFEFAGPAIRAMTTDERATLTNMTAELGGFTGIVEPDEETVRFIRERRGVDVVLEAWMHSDAGAAYAQTIALDCSALTPMVARPGDPGNGVPLGEVAPRERIQIAYGGSCTAGKREDFDHYHEVLSWAAARGLRVPDEVTLYLQFGTTAVRDYCIAKGYMAAFEQVGARMLQPSCGACANCGPGSSTSPQQVTISAINRNFPGRSGPGQVWLGSPPTVAASAIAGQIVSFEELKQRYPRG
;
A
#
# COMPACT_ATOMS: atom_id res chain seq x y z
N MET A 1 -49.16 -5.17 0.12
CA MET A 1 -48.44 -4.73 -1.10
C MET A 1 -47.13 -5.48 -1.07
N THR A 2 -46.95 -6.47 -1.94
CA THR A 2 -45.69 -7.19 -2.10
C THR A 2 -44.67 -6.21 -2.66
N GLU A 3 -43.63 -5.84 -1.90
CA GLU A 3 -42.52 -5.07 -2.44
C GLU A 3 -41.97 -5.83 -3.65
N SER A 4 -41.98 -5.19 -4.82
CA SER A 4 -41.40 -5.76 -6.03
C SER A 4 -39.91 -5.96 -5.79
N THR A 5 -39.43 -7.19 -5.96
CA THR A 5 -38.01 -7.52 -5.87
C THR A 5 -37.19 -6.59 -6.79
N PRO A 6 -36.14 -5.93 -6.30
CA PRO A 6 -35.33 -5.03 -7.12
C PRO A 6 -34.68 -5.80 -8.28
N THR A 7 -34.76 -5.24 -9.49
CA THR A 7 -34.19 -5.82 -10.71
C THR A 7 -33.16 -4.89 -11.34
N LEU A 8 -32.15 -5.47 -11.99
CA LEU A 8 -31.29 -4.80 -12.95
C LEU A 8 -32.02 -4.76 -14.30
N SER A 9 -32.55 -3.58 -14.66
CA SER A 9 -33.09 -3.32 -15.99
C SER A 9 -32.10 -2.54 -16.84
N LEU A 10 -31.76 -3.09 -18.02
CA LEU A 10 -30.81 -2.49 -18.97
C LEU A 10 -31.48 -1.98 -20.25
N GLY A 11 -32.81 -2.14 -20.36
CA GLY A 11 -33.58 -1.84 -21.56
C GLY A 11 -33.68 -3.03 -22.53
N PRO A 12 -34.41 -2.88 -23.65
CA PRO A 12 -34.81 -4.00 -24.52
C PRO A 12 -33.68 -4.55 -25.41
N ALA A 13 -32.57 -3.82 -25.57
CA ALA A 13 -31.44 -4.22 -26.42
C ALA A 13 -30.11 -3.74 -25.80
N PRO A 14 -29.70 -4.31 -24.65
CA PRO A 14 -28.50 -3.87 -23.97
C PRO A 14 -27.24 -4.23 -24.77
N ARG A 15 -26.25 -3.35 -24.73
CA ARG A 15 -24.97 -3.58 -25.41
C ARG A 15 -23.98 -4.30 -24.50
N LEU A 16 -23.53 -5.46 -24.95
CA LEU A 16 -22.54 -6.30 -24.28
C LEU A 16 -21.19 -6.18 -25.01
N LEU A 17 -20.12 -6.06 -24.25
CA LEU A 17 -18.74 -6.16 -24.72
C LEU A 17 -18.15 -7.49 -24.29
N PHE A 18 -17.93 -8.39 -25.24
CA PHE A 18 -17.18 -9.63 -25.04
C PHE A 18 -15.68 -9.34 -25.21
N LEU A 19 -14.90 -9.61 -24.17
CA LEU A 19 -13.45 -9.51 -24.18
C LEU A 19 -12.86 -10.82 -24.71
N CYS A 20 -12.86 -10.95 -26.04
CA CYS A 20 -12.44 -12.15 -26.77
C CYS A 20 -10.92 -12.23 -26.94
N GLU A 21 -10.39 -13.43 -27.15
CA GLU A 21 -8.97 -13.64 -27.55
C GLU A 21 -8.68 -13.13 -28.97
N ASP A 22 -9.69 -13.12 -29.85
CA ASP A 22 -9.57 -12.60 -31.21
C ASP A 22 -9.78 -11.08 -31.24
N PRO A 23 -8.75 -10.28 -31.57
CA PRO A 23 -8.86 -8.83 -31.63
C PRO A 23 -9.86 -8.34 -32.68
N ALA A 24 -10.11 -9.10 -33.75
CA ALA A 24 -11.06 -8.71 -34.79
C ALA A 24 -12.51 -8.72 -34.28
N LEU A 25 -12.86 -9.69 -33.42
CA LEU A 25 -14.17 -9.75 -32.77
C LEU A 25 -14.37 -8.60 -31.79
N VAL A 26 -13.32 -8.20 -31.07
CA VAL A 26 -13.38 -7.04 -30.17
C VAL A 26 -13.56 -5.75 -30.98
N GLN A 27 -12.79 -5.55 -32.05
CA GLN A 27 -12.92 -4.37 -32.91
C GLN A 27 -14.29 -4.28 -33.59
N ALA A 28 -14.84 -5.40 -34.07
CA ALA A 28 -16.17 -5.42 -34.68
C ALA A 28 -17.25 -4.92 -33.71
N GLN A 29 -17.15 -5.29 -32.42
CA GLN A 29 -18.06 -4.80 -31.38
C GLN A 29 -17.93 -3.29 -31.16
N LEU A 30 -16.69 -2.79 -31.11
CA LEU A 30 -16.40 -1.36 -30.99
C LEU A 30 -16.88 -0.55 -32.21
N GLN A 31 -17.08 -1.20 -33.35
CA GLN A 31 -17.64 -0.61 -34.57
C GLN A 31 -19.19 -0.77 -34.66
N GLY A 32 -19.83 -1.32 -33.64
CA GLY A 32 -21.29 -1.41 -33.55
C GLY A 32 -21.87 -2.82 -33.73
N THR A 33 -21.05 -3.83 -33.98
CA THR A 33 -21.54 -5.21 -34.17
C THR A 33 -21.94 -5.81 -32.81
N GLN A 34 -23.12 -6.41 -32.74
CA GLN A 34 -23.56 -7.15 -31.55
C GLN A 34 -23.29 -8.64 -31.77
N LEU A 35 -22.43 -9.23 -30.94
CA LEU A 35 -22.11 -10.65 -31.03
C LEU A 35 -23.15 -11.49 -30.28
N ALA A 36 -23.58 -12.60 -30.88
CA ALA A 36 -24.25 -13.66 -30.16
C ALA A 36 -23.23 -14.41 -29.26
N PRO A 37 -23.65 -15.04 -28.14
CA PRO A 37 -22.71 -15.68 -27.22
C PRO A 37 -21.88 -16.79 -27.88
N ALA A 38 -22.51 -17.57 -28.77
CA ALA A 38 -21.83 -18.61 -29.55
C ALA A 38 -20.83 -18.06 -30.58
N SER A 39 -20.93 -16.77 -30.93
CA SER A 39 -20.05 -16.08 -31.89
C SER A 39 -18.95 -15.27 -31.21
N ALA A 40 -18.91 -15.21 -29.88
CA ALA A 40 -17.87 -14.50 -29.12
C ALA A 40 -16.52 -15.25 -29.10
N GLY A 41 -16.46 -16.48 -29.62
CA GLY A 41 -15.24 -17.29 -29.58
C GLY A 41 -14.79 -17.56 -28.14
N ARG A 42 -13.48 -17.72 -27.95
CA ARG A 42 -12.90 -17.86 -26.61
C ARG A 42 -12.75 -16.50 -25.94
N LEU A 43 -13.22 -16.39 -24.70
CA LEU A 43 -13.02 -15.22 -23.86
C LEU A 43 -11.60 -15.19 -23.31
N ARG A 44 -11.02 -14.00 -23.17
CA ARG A 44 -9.70 -13.81 -22.58
C ARG A 44 -9.75 -14.13 -21.09
N ASP A 45 -8.95 -15.10 -20.68
CA ASP A 45 -8.59 -15.35 -19.30
C ASP A 45 -7.58 -14.31 -18.82
N ASP A 46 -7.36 -14.23 -17.51
CA ASP A 46 -6.24 -13.52 -16.90
C ASP A 46 -6.22 -12.00 -17.16
N ILE A 47 -7.38 -11.38 -17.40
CA ILE A 47 -7.51 -9.94 -17.60
C ILE A 47 -7.09 -9.21 -16.32
N SER A 48 -6.00 -8.46 -16.38
CA SER A 48 -5.43 -7.77 -15.24
C SER A 48 -5.99 -6.36 -15.04
N THR A 49 -5.84 -5.79 -13.83
CA THR A 49 -6.16 -4.38 -13.58
C THR A 49 -5.33 -3.42 -14.43
N ASP A 50 -4.12 -3.80 -14.84
CA ASP A 50 -3.31 -3.01 -15.77
C ASP A 50 -3.85 -3.05 -17.21
N GLU A 51 -4.50 -4.16 -17.60
CA GLU A 51 -5.25 -4.23 -18.86
C GLU A 51 -6.54 -3.40 -18.80
N ILE A 52 -7.26 -3.42 -17.68
CA ILE A 52 -8.47 -2.61 -17.46
C ILE A 52 -8.12 -1.12 -17.38
N THR A 53 -7.07 -0.75 -16.67
CA THR A 53 -6.67 0.65 -16.46
C THR A 53 -5.16 0.74 -16.21
N PRO A 54 -4.35 1.04 -17.26
CA PRO A 54 -2.90 1.08 -17.14
C PRO A 54 -2.40 2.05 -16.06
N VAL A 55 -1.27 1.74 -15.42
CA VAL A 55 -0.65 2.54 -14.32
C VAL A 55 -0.70 4.06 -14.54
N LYS A 56 -0.31 4.53 -15.72
CA LYS A 56 -0.24 5.96 -16.06
C LYS A 56 -1.58 6.71 -15.92
N ILE A 57 -2.69 5.97 -15.98
CA ILE A 57 -4.05 6.50 -15.88
C ILE A 57 -4.46 6.78 -14.43
N MET A 58 -3.72 6.29 -13.43
CA MET A 58 -3.98 6.61 -12.00
C MET A 58 -3.83 8.09 -11.65
N SER A 59 -3.32 8.91 -12.55
CA SER A 59 -3.34 10.37 -12.40
C SER A 59 -4.74 10.98 -12.60
N HIS A 60 -5.70 10.19 -13.09
CA HIS A 60 -7.12 10.54 -13.18
C HIS A 60 -7.89 9.91 -12.02
N TYR A 61 -8.79 10.67 -11.42
CA TYR A 61 -9.50 10.30 -10.19
C TYR A 61 -11.02 10.52 -10.28
N ASP A 62 -11.51 10.99 -11.44
CA ASP A 62 -12.89 11.39 -11.68
C ASP A 62 -13.49 10.62 -12.88
N ARG A 63 -14.61 11.13 -13.41
CA ARG A 63 -15.30 10.54 -14.56
C ARG A 63 -14.45 10.44 -15.83
N GLN A 64 -13.30 11.10 -15.92
CA GLN A 64 -12.38 10.93 -17.05
C GLN A 64 -11.86 9.50 -17.15
N LEU A 65 -11.86 8.74 -16.05
CA LEU A 65 -11.54 7.31 -16.04
C LEU A 65 -12.37 6.51 -17.06
N ALA A 66 -13.62 6.93 -17.34
CA ALA A 66 -14.48 6.33 -18.37
C ALA A 66 -13.80 6.21 -19.74
N ARG A 67 -12.89 7.15 -20.05
CA ARG A 67 -12.18 7.19 -21.34
C ARG A 67 -11.12 6.11 -21.47
N PHE A 68 -10.67 5.50 -20.38
CA PHE A 68 -9.48 4.67 -20.40
C PHE A 68 -9.74 3.19 -20.09
N VAL A 69 -11.00 2.82 -19.86
CA VAL A 69 -11.38 1.45 -19.58
C VAL A 69 -10.93 0.50 -20.71
N TYR A 70 -10.25 -0.57 -20.32
CA TYR A 70 -9.65 -1.60 -21.17
C TYR A 70 -8.60 -1.12 -22.19
N THR A 71 -8.03 0.08 -22.03
CA THR A 71 -7.00 0.58 -22.97
C THR A 71 -5.68 -0.20 -22.91
N GLY A 72 -5.46 -0.99 -21.87
CA GLY A 72 -4.34 -1.93 -21.77
C GLY A 72 -4.69 -3.34 -22.24
N PHE A 73 -5.95 -3.64 -22.56
CA PHE A 73 -6.41 -4.99 -22.89
C PHE A 73 -5.71 -5.53 -24.13
N GLU A 74 -5.08 -6.69 -23.96
CA GLU A 74 -4.35 -7.37 -25.01
C GLU A 74 -5.16 -8.58 -25.53
N ALA A 75 -5.35 -8.63 -26.85
CA ALA A 75 -5.95 -9.76 -27.54
C ALA A 75 -5.01 -10.21 -28.67
N GLY A 76 -4.50 -11.43 -28.57
CA GLY A 76 -3.39 -11.90 -29.40
C GLY A 76 -2.11 -11.09 -29.13
N ALA A 77 -1.73 -10.23 -30.07
CA ALA A 77 -0.61 -9.30 -29.96
C ALA A 77 -1.03 -7.86 -30.29
N GLN A 78 -2.31 -7.54 -30.05
CA GLN A 78 -2.92 -6.24 -30.37
C GLN A 78 -3.63 -5.67 -29.14
N TRP A 79 -3.78 -4.33 -29.14
CA TRP A 79 -4.57 -3.57 -28.18
C TRP A 79 -5.82 -3.01 -28.86
N PRO A 80 -6.88 -3.82 -29.04
CA PRO A 80 -8.00 -3.45 -29.90
C PRO A 80 -8.89 -2.34 -29.34
N ILE A 81 -8.79 -2.01 -28.04
CA ILE A 81 -9.66 -1.03 -27.37
C ILE A 81 -8.92 0.31 -27.21
N GLY A 82 -9.36 1.29 -28.00
CA GLY A 82 -8.83 2.66 -27.95
C GLY A 82 -9.47 3.53 -26.85
N ILE A 83 -8.86 4.69 -26.60
CA ILE A 83 -9.36 5.69 -25.65
C ILE A 83 -10.79 6.11 -26.03
N GLY A 84 -11.72 6.01 -25.07
CA GLY A 84 -13.12 6.41 -25.19
C GLY A 84 -14.00 5.41 -25.93
N ALA A 85 -13.44 4.36 -26.52
CA ALA A 85 -14.18 3.46 -27.41
C ALA A 85 -15.35 2.75 -26.71
N VAL A 86 -15.13 2.28 -25.49
CA VAL A 86 -16.16 1.56 -24.71
C VAL A 86 -17.31 2.50 -24.33
N HIS A 87 -16.99 3.68 -23.79
CA HIS A 87 -17.98 4.68 -23.40
C HIS A 87 -18.79 5.19 -24.60
N ALA A 88 -18.12 5.52 -25.71
CA ALA A 88 -18.77 6.04 -26.92
C ALA A 88 -19.77 5.05 -27.54
N GLN A 89 -19.51 3.76 -27.41
CA GLN A 89 -20.40 2.71 -27.88
C GLN A 89 -21.53 2.39 -26.90
N GLY A 90 -21.53 2.95 -25.69
CA GLY A 90 -22.61 2.74 -24.72
C GLY A 90 -22.76 1.30 -24.26
N PHE A 91 -21.65 0.57 -24.12
CA PHE A 91 -21.69 -0.76 -23.51
C PHE A 91 -22.18 -0.67 -22.07
N GLN A 92 -23.07 -1.60 -21.69
CA GLN A 92 -23.66 -1.68 -20.36
C GLN A 92 -23.20 -2.93 -19.60
N VAL A 93 -22.67 -3.93 -20.30
CA VAL A 93 -22.20 -5.18 -19.70
C VAL A 93 -20.88 -5.59 -20.31
N THR A 94 -19.93 -6.04 -19.49
CA THR A 94 -18.70 -6.68 -19.96
C THR A 94 -18.75 -8.17 -19.68
N VAL A 95 -18.26 -8.98 -20.63
CA VAL A 95 -18.16 -10.44 -20.52
C VAL A 95 -16.70 -10.87 -20.70
N GLY A 96 -16.12 -11.55 -19.70
CA GLY A 96 -14.72 -11.99 -19.69
C GLY A 96 -14.53 -13.45 -19.30
N GLY A 97 -13.30 -13.96 -19.44
CA GLY A 97 -12.93 -15.33 -19.09
C GLY A 97 -12.65 -15.52 -17.60
N ARG A 98 -11.72 -16.40 -17.27
CA ARG A 98 -11.31 -16.71 -15.89
C ARG A 98 -10.37 -15.66 -15.32
N ARG A 99 -10.32 -15.56 -14.00
CA ARG A 99 -9.38 -14.71 -13.23
C ARG A 99 -9.44 -13.24 -13.62
N TYR A 100 -10.66 -12.73 -13.76
CA TYR A 100 -10.92 -11.35 -14.10
C TYR A 100 -10.50 -10.40 -12.97
N GLY A 101 -9.78 -9.33 -13.33
CA GLY A 101 -9.34 -8.29 -12.40
C GLY A 101 -8.12 -8.66 -11.58
N LYS A 102 -7.19 -9.46 -12.14
CA LYS A 102 -5.97 -9.86 -11.44
C LYS A 102 -4.94 -8.74 -11.31
N GLY A 103 -4.05 -8.88 -10.33
CA GLY A 103 -2.94 -7.95 -10.13
C GLY A 103 -3.22 -6.94 -9.02
N SER A 104 -3.05 -5.66 -9.32
CA SER A 104 -3.06 -4.59 -8.32
C SER A 104 -4.44 -4.39 -7.69
N SER A 105 -4.49 -3.95 -6.44
CA SER A 105 -5.73 -3.64 -5.70
C SER A 105 -6.44 -2.35 -6.15
N ARG A 106 -6.12 -1.84 -7.35
CA ARG A 106 -6.56 -0.55 -7.87
C ARG A 106 -8.07 -0.49 -8.05
N GLU A 107 -8.72 0.33 -7.25
CA GLU A 107 -10.15 0.63 -7.38
C GLU A 107 -10.46 1.49 -8.63
N HIS A 108 -9.43 2.03 -9.28
CA HIS A 108 -9.56 2.75 -10.55
C HIS A 108 -10.14 1.87 -11.66
N SER A 109 -9.86 0.56 -11.65
CA SER A 109 -10.34 -0.37 -12.67
C SER A 109 -11.87 -0.54 -12.65
N PRO A 110 -12.49 -1.00 -11.55
CA PRO A 110 -13.95 -1.04 -11.49
C PRO A 110 -14.59 0.35 -11.58
N ALA A 111 -13.94 1.41 -11.09
CA ALA A 111 -14.43 2.78 -11.26
C ALA A 111 -14.47 3.21 -12.73
N ALA A 112 -13.44 2.89 -13.53
CA ALA A 112 -13.39 3.18 -14.96
C ALA A 112 -14.52 2.49 -15.72
N GLU A 113 -14.78 1.21 -15.43
CA GLU A 113 -15.89 0.45 -16.00
C GLU A 113 -17.24 1.09 -15.66
N ARG A 114 -17.46 1.38 -14.37
CA ARG A 114 -18.69 2.02 -13.90
C ARG A 114 -18.90 3.39 -14.54
N HIS A 115 -17.86 4.23 -14.61
CA HIS A 115 -17.95 5.54 -15.24
C HIS A 115 -18.11 5.47 -16.77
N ALA A 116 -17.60 4.42 -17.42
CA ALA A 116 -17.82 4.18 -18.84
C ALA A 116 -19.27 3.81 -19.18
N GLY A 117 -20.07 3.43 -18.18
CA GLY A 117 -21.48 3.05 -18.34
C GLY A 117 -21.74 1.56 -18.10
N ILE A 118 -20.70 0.77 -17.77
CA ILE A 118 -20.86 -0.64 -17.43
C ILE A 118 -21.62 -0.75 -16.11
N ARG A 119 -22.68 -1.57 -16.12
CA ARG A 119 -23.59 -1.82 -15.00
C ARG A 119 -23.39 -3.22 -14.40
N LEU A 120 -22.90 -4.16 -15.19
CA LEU A 120 -22.64 -5.55 -14.81
C LEU A 120 -21.39 -6.08 -15.50
N VAL A 121 -20.51 -6.75 -14.76
CA VAL A 121 -19.42 -7.55 -15.33
C VAL A 121 -19.73 -9.03 -15.10
N ILE A 122 -19.72 -9.81 -16.17
CA ILE A 122 -19.91 -11.26 -16.14
C ILE A 122 -18.57 -11.91 -16.50
N ALA A 123 -18.07 -12.80 -15.65
CA ALA A 123 -16.81 -13.50 -15.92
C ALA A 123 -16.84 -14.91 -15.36
N GLU A 124 -16.08 -15.85 -15.95
CA GLU A 124 -16.03 -17.23 -15.44
C GLU A 124 -15.50 -17.29 -14.00
N SER A 125 -14.60 -16.39 -13.62
CA SER A 125 -14.19 -16.18 -12.24
C SER A 125 -13.57 -14.80 -12.02
N PHE A 126 -13.63 -14.29 -10.79
CA PHE A 126 -13.06 -13.00 -10.40
C PHE A 126 -11.96 -13.17 -9.37
N GLU A 127 -10.99 -12.27 -9.43
CA GLU A 127 -10.02 -12.08 -8.37
C GLU A 127 -10.67 -11.32 -7.21
N ARG A 128 -10.44 -11.79 -5.98
CA ARG A 128 -11.20 -11.40 -4.78
C ARG A 128 -11.24 -9.89 -4.56
N ILE A 129 -10.09 -9.22 -4.70
CA ILE A 129 -9.97 -7.78 -4.43
C ILE A 129 -10.73 -6.95 -5.46
N TYR A 130 -10.62 -7.29 -6.75
CA TYR A 130 -11.38 -6.61 -7.79
C TYR A 130 -12.88 -6.73 -7.54
N ARG A 131 -13.37 -7.96 -7.24
CA ARG A 131 -14.80 -8.18 -6.96
C ARG A 131 -15.27 -7.37 -5.75
N GLN A 132 -14.44 -7.29 -4.71
CA GLN A 132 -14.75 -6.50 -3.52
C GLN A 132 -14.83 -5.00 -3.81
N ASN A 133 -13.91 -4.47 -4.62
CA ASN A 133 -13.91 -3.08 -5.05
C ASN A 133 -15.13 -2.77 -5.94
N ALA A 134 -15.51 -3.70 -6.82
CA ALA A 134 -16.74 -3.59 -7.60
C ALA A 134 -17.97 -3.47 -6.70
N ASP A 135 -18.09 -4.33 -5.68
CA ASP A 135 -19.19 -4.25 -4.70
C ASP A 135 -19.18 -2.93 -3.93
N ASN A 136 -18.00 -2.46 -3.52
CA ASN A 136 -17.83 -1.21 -2.79
C ASN A 136 -18.41 -0.01 -3.54
N ILE A 137 -18.20 0.05 -4.85
CA ILE A 137 -18.70 1.14 -5.69
C ILE A 137 -20.08 0.85 -6.30
N GLY A 138 -20.67 -0.32 -6.02
CA GLY A 138 -21.96 -0.74 -6.56
C GLY A 138 -21.93 -1.17 -8.03
N LEU A 139 -20.78 -1.58 -8.56
CA LEU A 139 -20.66 -2.27 -9.85
C LEU A 139 -21.02 -3.75 -9.65
N LEU A 140 -22.06 -4.22 -10.33
CA LEU A 140 -22.54 -5.59 -10.17
C LEU A 140 -21.58 -6.55 -10.87
N THR A 141 -21.38 -7.73 -10.27
CA THR A 141 -20.60 -8.82 -10.89
C THR A 141 -21.30 -10.16 -10.72
N SER A 142 -21.20 -11.02 -11.73
CA SER A 142 -21.76 -12.38 -11.72
C SER A 142 -20.83 -13.39 -12.39
N THR A 143 -20.81 -14.61 -11.87
CA THR A 143 -20.12 -15.75 -12.51
C THR A 143 -21.07 -16.63 -13.32
N ASP A 144 -22.36 -16.29 -13.37
CA ASP A 144 -23.33 -17.01 -14.18
C ASP A 144 -23.29 -16.53 -15.64
N MET A 145 -22.60 -17.30 -16.48
CA MET A 145 -22.52 -17.06 -17.93
C MET A 145 -23.87 -17.23 -18.63
N GLY A 146 -24.85 -17.91 -18.01
CA GLY A 146 -26.21 -18.06 -18.55
C GLY A 146 -26.98 -16.73 -18.64
N LEU A 147 -26.60 -15.74 -17.83
CA LEU A 147 -27.19 -14.40 -17.85
C LEU A 147 -26.97 -13.67 -19.18
N VAL A 148 -25.90 -13.99 -19.92
CA VAL A 148 -25.55 -13.31 -21.17
C VAL A 148 -26.71 -13.39 -22.17
N ALA A 149 -27.25 -14.58 -22.43
CA ALA A 149 -28.31 -14.77 -23.40
C ALA A 149 -29.64 -14.13 -22.95
N ARG A 150 -29.93 -14.18 -21.66
CA ARG A 150 -31.13 -13.60 -21.03
C ARG A 150 -31.12 -12.07 -21.13
N ILE A 151 -29.98 -11.46 -20.78
CA ILE A 151 -29.79 -10.01 -20.89
C ILE A 151 -29.91 -9.55 -22.35
N GLN A 152 -29.32 -10.28 -23.30
CA GLN A 152 -29.46 -9.95 -24.72
C GLN A 152 -30.90 -10.06 -25.23
N ALA A 153 -31.73 -10.90 -24.61
CA ALA A 153 -33.16 -11.00 -24.89
C ALA A 153 -33.99 -9.89 -24.21
N GLY A 154 -33.35 -8.96 -23.49
CA GLY A 154 -34.01 -7.85 -22.80
C GLY A 154 -34.64 -8.24 -21.45
N GLU A 155 -34.22 -9.36 -20.86
CA GLU A 155 -34.73 -9.80 -19.56
C GLU A 155 -34.19 -8.94 -18.42
N ASP A 156 -35.08 -8.50 -17.53
CA ASP A 156 -34.71 -7.87 -16.27
C ASP A 156 -34.20 -8.93 -15.29
N ILE A 157 -32.99 -8.74 -14.76
CA ILE A 157 -32.35 -9.72 -13.87
C ILE A 157 -32.58 -9.34 -12.42
N ALA A 158 -33.11 -10.25 -11.59
CA ALA A 158 -33.27 -10.00 -10.16
C ALA A 158 -31.91 -9.74 -9.50
N ILE A 159 -31.83 -8.74 -8.62
CA ILE A 159 -30.58 -8.44 -7.92
C ILE A 159 -30.15 -9.65 -7.07
N GLU A 160 -31.10 -10.36 -6.45
CA GLU A 160 -30.87 -11.56 -5.65
C GLU A 160 -30.14 -12.66 -6.41
N GLU A 161 -30.37 -12.78 -7.72
CA GLU A 161 -29.67 -13.74 -8.58
C GLU A 161 -28.19 -13.37 -8.71
N LEU A 162 -27.87 -12.08 -8.84
CA LEU A 162 -26.50 -11.54 -8.90
C LEU A 162 -25.77 -11.58 -7.56
N LEU A 163 -26.52 -11.79 -6.46
CA LEU A 163 -26.00 -11.88 -5.11
C LEU A 163 -25.62 -13.30 -4.69
N ALA A 164 -25.99 -14.31 -5.48
CA ALA A 164 -25.70 -15.70 -5.18
C ALA A 164 -24.20 -15.95 -4.95
N GLY A 165 -23.87 -16.74 -3.93
CA GLY A 165 -22.48 -17.10 -3.58
C GLY A 165 -21.68 -16.02 -2.86
N ARG A 166 -22.30 -14.91 -2.45
CA ARG A 166 -21.68 -13.87 -1.62
C ARG A 166 -22.06 -14.02 -0.15
N ASP A 167 -21.18 -13.63 0.76
CA ASP A 167 -21.51 -13.52 2.18
C ASP A 167 -22.56 -12.42 2.46
N GLU A 168 -23.19 -12.48 3.62
CA GLU A 168 -24.29 -11.58 3.99
C GLU A 168 -23.89 -10.10 3.98
N LEU A 169 -22.67 -9.79 4.41
CA LEU A 169 -22.15 -8.42 4.42
C LEU A 169 -22.00 -7.89 3.00
N ALA A 170 -21.36 -8.65 2.11
CA ALA A 170 -21.20 -8.29 0.70
C ALA A 170 -22.56 -8.13 0.02
N GLN A 171 -23.52 -9.03 0.30
CA GLN A 171 -24.89 -8.88 -0.20
C GLN A 171 -25.54 -7.57 0.28
N SER A 172 -25.39 -7.23 1.57
CA SER A 172 -25.97 -6.00 2.13
C SER A 172 -25.34 -4.73 1.57
N ILE A 173 -24.02 -4.74 1.32
CA ILE A 173 -23.31 -3.64 0.66
C ILE A 173 -23.86 -3.43 -0.75
N VAL A 174 -23.98 -4.49 -1.54
CA VAL A 174 -24.49 -4.41 -2.91
C VAL A 174 -25.97 -3.98 -2.92
N ARG A 175 -26.82 -4.50 -2.02
CA ARG A 175 -28.22 -4.07 -1.87
C ARG A 175 -28.35 -2.59 -1.52
N SER A 176 -27.38 -2.02 -0.82
CA SER A 176 -27.34 -0.60 -0.50
C SER A 176 -26.86 0.27 -1.68
N GLY A 177 -26.41 -0.35 -2.78
CA GLY A 177 -25.83 0.33 -3.93
C GLY A 177 -24.35 0.71 -3.73
N GLY A 178 -23.65 0.03 -2.82
CA GLY A 178 -22.24 0.26 -2.51
C GLY A 178 -21.99 0.60 -1.04
N LEU A 179 -20.71 0.59 -0.67
CA LEU A 179 -20.24 0.71 0.72
C LEU A 179 -20.58 2.07 1.34
N LEU A 180 -20.49 3.17 0.59
CA LEU A 180 -20.80 4.51 1.11
C LEU A 180 -22.25 4.63 1.56
N ARG A 181 -23.19 4.14 0.75
CA ARG A 181 -24.62 4.14 1.07
C ARG A 181 -24.95 3.15 2.19
N PHE A 182 -24.30 1.99 2.18
CA PHE A 182 -24.36 1.05 3.30
C PHE A 182 -23.90 1.72 4.61
N GLY A 183 -22.78 2.43 4.59
CA GLY A 183 -22.23 3.11 5.75
C GLY A 183 -23.14 4.20 6.30
N GLN A 184 -23.79 4.98 5.45
CA GLN A 184 -24.80 5.94 5.91
C GLN A 184 -25.98 5.27 6.61
N ARG A 185 -26.40 4.08 6.13
CA ARG A 185 -27.55 3.36 6.70
C ARG A 185 -27.23 2.64 8.00
N PHE A 186 -26.03 2.06 8.13
CA PHE A 186 -25.72 1.11 9.20
C PHE A 186 -24.52 1.49 10.08
N LEU A 187 -23.72 2.49 9.71
CA LEU A 187 -22.50 2.86 10.42
C LEU A 187 -22.51 4.31 10.92
N ALA A 188 -23.23 5.22 10.25
CA ALA A 188 -23.35 6.63 10.62
C ALA A 188 -24.33 6.86 11.80
N GLY A 189 -24.14 7.97 12.53
CA GLY A 189 -25.15 8.52 13.44
C GLY A 189 -25.53 7.67 14.66
N GLY A 190 -24.62 6.82 15.16
CA GLY A 190 -24.86 5.99 16.36
C GLY A 190 -25.67 4.72 16.12
N THR A 191 -25.99 4.39 14.87
CA THR A 191 -26.61 3.10 14.48
C THR A 191 -25.69 1.91 14.79
N SER A 192 -24.37 2.12 14.64
CA SER A 192 -23.36 1.20 15.14
C SER A 192 -23.03 1.51 16.60
N THR A 193 -23.08 0.48 17.44
CA THR A 193 -22.67 0.57 18.85
C THR A 193 -21.39 -0.22 19.07
N ARG A 194 -20.51 0.29 19.94
CA ARG A 194 -19.41 -0.52 20.46
C ARG A 194 -20.02 -1.62 21.34
N PRO A 195 -19.56 -2.88 21.24
CA PRO A 195 -19.96 -3.91 22.19
C PRO A 195 -19.68 -3.44 23.62
N ASP A 196 -20.59 -3.74 24.55
CA ASP A 196 -20.19 -3.83 25.95
C ASP A 196 -19.01 -4.81 26.01
N THR A 197 -17.94 -4.40 26.69
CA THR A 197 -16.75 -5.24 26.92
C THR A 197 -17.14 -6.40 27.85
N ALA A 198 -17.90 -7.36 27.35
CA ALA A 198 -18.10 -8.64 28.01
C ALA A 198 -16.72 -9.33 28.07
N PRO A 199 -16.36 -9.97 29.20
CA PRO A 199 -15.09 -10.67 29.32
C PRO A 199 -14.99 -11.73 28.22
N ALA A 200 -13.85 -11.71 27.53
CA ALA A 200 -13.50 -12.69 26.52
C ALA A 200 -13.53 -14.12 27.09
N VAL A 201 -13.92 -15.09 26.25
CA VAL A 201 -13.68 -16.51 26.55
C VAL A 201 -12.29 -16.87 26.03
N GLY A 202 -11.31 -16.93 26.92
CA GLY A 202 -9.95 -17.43 26.64
C GLY A 202 -8.87 -16.37 26.35
N PRO A 203 -7.58 -16.78 26.32
CA PRO A 203 -6.44 -15.91 26.00
C PRO A 203 -6.50 -15.32 24.59
N ARG A 204 -6.12 -14.06 24.42
CA ARG A 204 -6.12 -13.33 23.13
C ARG A 204 -4.78 -12.72 22.78
N THR A 205 -4.49 -12.60 21.49
CA THR A 205 -3.36 -11.80 21.01
C THR A 205 -3.61 -10.30 21.19
N LEU A 206 -2.56 -9.48 21.14
CA LEU A 206 -2.68 -8.03 21.19
C LEU A 206 -3.61 -7.50 20.08
N ALA A 207 -3.45 -8.02 18.85
CA ALA A 207 -4.29 -7.62 17.73
C ALA A 207 -5.78 -7.95 17.97
N GLU A 208 -6.10 -9.13 18.50
CA GLU A 208 -7.47 -9.52 18.85
C GLU A 208 -8.05 -8.62 19.94
N LYS A 209 -7.25 -8.23 20.93
CA LYS A 209 -7.66 -7.27 21.98
C LYS A 209 -7.95 -5.89 21.39
N ILE A 210 -7.10 -5.38 20.50
CA ILE A 210 -7.32 -4.10 19.82
C ILE A 210 -8.59 -4.17 18.97
N ILE A 211 -8.76 -5.20 18.15
CA ILE A 211 -9.96 -5.40 17.31
C ILE A 211 -11.21 -5.42 18.18
N ALA A 212 -11.23 -6.19 19.27
CA ALA A 212 -12.39 -6.30 20.15
C ALA A 212 -12.79 -4.95 20.77
N ARG A 213 -11.83 -4.09 21.11
CA ARG A 213 -12.08 -2.75 21.68
C ARG A 213 -12.61 -1.75 20.64
N HIS A 214 -12.32 -1.99 19.35
CA HIS A 214 -12.71 -1.10 18.26
C HIS A 214 -13.87 -1.65 17.42
N LEU A 215 -14.30 -2.88 17.67
CA LEU A 215 -15.36 -3.56 16.92
C LEU A 215 -16.66 -2.73 16.93
N LEU A 216 -17.30 -2.63 15.77
CA LEU A 216 -18.59 -1.99 15.58
C LEU A 216 -19.63 -3.06 15.26
N ARG A 217 -20.76 -3.03 15.99
CA ARG A 217 -21.87 -3.92 15.71
C ARG A 217 -22.72 -3.37 14.56
N THR A 218 -23.03 -4.23 13.60
CA THR A 218 -24.03 -3.96 12.55
C THR A 218 -25.03 -5.13 12.50
N PRO A 219 -26.24 -4.92 11.95
CA PRO A 219 -27.22 -5.98 11.81
C PRO A 219 -26.80 -7.15 10.90
N VAL A 220 -25.77 -6.95 10.07
CA VAL A 220 -25.33 -7.88 9.01
C VAL A 220 -23.92 -8.42 9.21
N THR A 221 -23.34 -8.17 10.38
CA THR A 221 -22.02 -8.69 10.78
C THR A 221 -22.16 -9.51 12.07
N PRO A 222 -21.43 -10.63 12.21
CA PRO A 222 -21.45 -11.42 13.44
C PRO A 222 -21.08 -10.56 14.67
N PRO A 223 -21.72 -10.77 15.84
CA PRO A 223 -21.41 -10.01 17.06
C PRO A 223 -20.02 -10.35 17.64
N SER A 224 -19.49 -11.53 17.30
CA SER A 224 -18.15 -11.99 17.63
C SER A 224 -17.59 -12.70 16.40
N PRO A 225 -17.02 -11.96 15.44
CA PRO A 225 -16.53 -12.55 14.19
C PRO A 225 -15.43 -13.58 14.47
N ALA A 226 -15.39 -14.64 13.67
CA ALA A 226 -14.31 -15.62 13.61
C ALA A 226 -13.32 -15.27 12.49
N PRO A 227 -12.09 -15.82 12.49
CA PRO A 227 -11.14 -15.57 11.42
C PRO A 227 -11.73 -15.90 10.04
N GLY A 228 -11.58 -14.97 9.09
CA GLY A 228 -12.18 -15.05 7.75
C GLY A 228 -13.54 -14.35 7.61
N GLU A 229 -14.21 -13.97 8.71
CA GLU A 229 -15.46 -13.23 8.66
C GLU A 229 -15.23 -11.71 8.54
N GLY A 230 -16.14 -11.03 7.82
CA GLY A 230 -16.12 -9.58 7.67
C GLY A 230 -16.62 -8.86 8.91
N ALA A 231 -15.91 -7.80 9.32
CA ALA A 231 -16.25 -6.97 10.45
C ALA A 231 -15.95 -5.49 10.18
N PHE A 232 -16.52 -4.60 10.99
CA PHE A 232 -16.15 -3.19 11.00
C PHE A 232 -15.48 -2.82 12.32
N VAL A 233 -14.45 -2.00 12.25
CA VAL A 233 -13.81 -1.39 13.42
C VAL A 233 -13.82 0.13 13.30
N ARG A 234 -13.83 0.81 14.44
CA ARG A 234 -13.62 2.25 14.55
C ARG A 234 -12.15 2.56 14.32
N ALA A 235 -11.82 3.38 13.33
CA ALA A 235 -10.47 3.91 13.18
C ALA A 235 -10.26 5.10 14.11
N ASP A 236 -9.13 5.12 14.83
CA ASP A 236 -8.70 6.27 15.62
C ASP A 236 -8.00 7.31 14.74
N HIS A 237 -7.24 6.86 13.74
CA HIS A 237 -6.60 7.74 12.75
C HIS A 237 -6.85 7.24 11.33
N ARG A 238 -7.11 8.18 10.43
CA ARG A 238 -7.36 7.95 9.01
C ARG A 238 -6.45 8.87 8.20
N PHE A 239 -5.60 8.31 7.37
CA PHE A 239 -4.78 9.13 6.48
C PHE A 239 -4.89 8.75 5.02
N ILE A 240 -4.71 9.75 4.17
CA ILE A 240 -4.79 9.62 2.72
C ILE A 240 -3.70 10.46 2.09
N HIS A 241 -3.29 10.10 0.89
CA HIS A 241 -2.32 10.84 0.12
C HIS A 241 -2.85 11.19 -1.27
N GLU A 242 -2.12 12.04 -2.00
CA GLU A 242 -2.60 12.79 -3.17
C GLU A 242 -3.19 11.92 -4.28
N TYR A 243 -2.69 10.70 -4.45
CA TYR A 243 -3.20 9.73 -5.43
C TYR A 243 -4.66 9.33 -5.23
N TYR A 244 -5.18 9.43 -4.01
CA TYR A 244 -6.49 8.90 -3.66
C TYR A 244 -7.46 9.95 -3.15
N THR A 245 -6.97 11.10 -2.65
CA THR A 245 -7.85 12.14 -2.06
C THR A 245 -8.89 12.67 -3.04
N GLY A 246 -8.48 12.98 -4.27
CA GLY A 246 -9.41 13.44 -5.30
C GLY A 246 -10.49 12.39 -5.61
N MET A 247 -10.11 11.11 -5.69
CA MET A 247 -11.03 10.01 -5.98
C MET A 247 -12.01 9.79 -4.83
N ALA A 248 -11.54 9.82 -3.58
CA ALA A 248 -12.39 9.73 -2.40
C ALA A 248 -13.40 10.89 -2.34
N SER A 249 -12.95 12.12 -2.63
CA SER A 249 -13.83 13.29 -2.70
C SER A 249 -14.93 13.14 -3.75
N VAL A 250 -14.57 12.70 -4.97
CA VAL A 250 -15.56 12.48 -6.05
C VAL A 250 -16.55 11.38 -5.67
N MET A 251 -16.08 10.27 -5.11
CA MET A 251 -16.95 9.18 -4.68
C MET A 251 -17.96 9.63 -3.61
N LEU A 252 -17.52 10.46 -2.65
CA LEU A 252 -18.41 11.03 -1.65
C LEU A 252 -19.43 11.98 -2.26
N ASP A 253 -19.00 12.89 -3.13
CA ASP A 253 -19.88 13.85 -3.81
C ASP A 253 -20.93 13.12 -4.67
N GLU A 254 -20.55 12.04 -5.36
CA GLU A 254 -21.47 11.23 -6.17
C GLU A 254 -22.44 10.38 -5.34
N ALA A 255 -21.98 9.84 -4.21
CA ALA A 255 -22.79 8.95 -3.38
C ALA A 255 -23.75 9.71 -2.46
N LEU A 256 -23.30 10.84 -1.91
CA LEU A 256 -23.95 11.57 -0.81
C LEU A 256 -24.33 13.01 -1.16
N GLY A 257 -23.96 13.50 -2.34
CA GLY A 257 -24.05 14.91 -2.70
C GLY A 257 -22.89 15.73 -2.09
N SER A 258 -22.88 17.04 -2.30
CA SER A 258 -21.80 17.94 -1.84
C SER A 258 -21.92 18.41 -0.39
N SER A 259 -22.92 17.93 0.35
CA SER A 259 -23.26 18.39 1.71
C SER A 259 -23.23 17.24 2.73
N TYR A 260 -22.07 16.61 2.91
CA TYR A 260 -21.82 15.64 3.99
C TYR A 260 -20.89 16.21 5.06
N ALA A 261 -21.01 15.69 6.27
CA ALA A 261 -20.08 15.97 7.37
C ALA A 261 -19.06 14.83 7.51
N LEU A 262 -17.82 15.19 7.79
CA LEU A 262 -16.80 14.22 8.16
C LEU A 262 -16.95 13.84 9.64
N HIS A 263 -16.79 12.56 9.94
CA HIS A 263 -16.72 12.04 11.30
C HIS A 263 -15.34 12.38 11.90
N ASP A 264 -15.30 13.11 13.02
CA ASP A 264 -14.07 13.49 13.71
C ASP A 264 -12.95 13.97 12.75
N PRO A 265 -13.09 15.15 12.12
CA PRO A 265 -12.13 15.63 11.13
C PRO A 265 -10.69 15.78 11.67
N ALA A 266 -10.52 15.94 12.99
CA ALA A 266 -9.23 16.16 13.62
C ALA A 266 -8.31 14.94 13.59
N SER A 267 -8.88 13.73 13.43
CA SER A 267 -8.12 12.49 13.24
C SER A 267 -7.95 12.07 11.78
N ILE A 268 -8.39 12.92 10.83
CA ILE A 268 -8.11 12.76 9.40
C ILE A 268 -6.87 13.59 9.05
N ILE A 269 -5.87 12.94 8.45
CA ILE A 269 -4.58 13.57 8.10
C ILE A 269 -4.29 13.34 6.62
N VAL A 270 -3.97 14.41 5.90
CA VAL A 270 -3.77 14.36 4.45
C VAL A 270 -2.29 14.59 4.12
N PHE A 271 -1.71 13.77 3.25
CA PHE A 271 -0.29 13.83 2.88
C PHE A 271 -0.11 14.16 1.40
N GLU A 272 0.83 15.06 1.10
CA GLU A 272 1.36 15.30 -0.24
C GLU A 272 2.86 14.99 -0.19
N ASP A 273 3.22 13.70 -0.31
CA ASP A 273 4.58 13.18 -0.06
C ASP A 273 5.19 12.42 -1.27
N HIS A 274 4.43 12.20 -2.34
CA HIS A 274 4.85 11.49 -3.54
C HIS A 274 5.26 12.43 -4.69
N THR A 275 4.86 13.70 -4.64
CA THR A 275 4.98 14.59 -5.81
C THR A 275 6.17 15.57 -5.83
N SER A 276 6.98 15.66 -4.78
CA SER A 276 8.06 16.68 -4.69
C SER A 276 9.14 16.58 -5.77
N TYR A 277 9.28 15.42 -6.41
CA TYR A 277 10.29 15.18 -7.44
C TYR A 277 9.68 14.84 -8.81
N VAL A 278 8.37 15.08 -9.00
CA VAL A 278 7.68 14.78 -10.27
C VAL A 278 8.30 15.51 -11.46
N GLY A 279 8.82 16.73 -11.27
CA GLY A 279 9.49 17.48 -12.33
C GLY A 279 10.87 16.92 -12.74
N GLU A 280 11.51 16.15 -11.86
CA GLU A 280 12.83 15.53 -12.10
C GLU A 280 12.72 14.04 -12.48
N SER A 281 11.53 13.45 -12.31
CA SER A 281 11.32 12.03 -12.53
C SER A 281 11.30 11.70 -14.03
N PRO A 282 12.18 10.80 -14.52
CA PRO A 282 12.15 10.33 -15.91
C PRO A 282 10.81 9.67 -16.29
N ALA A 283 10.15 9.04 -15.32
CA ALA A 283 8.83 8.46 -15.50
C ALA A 283 7.73 9.50 -15.76
N HIS A 284 7.87 10.74 -15.29
CA HIS A 284 6.84 11.77 -15.33
C HIS A 284 7.17 12.85 -16.36
N GLN A 285 6.52 12.79 -17.52
CA GLN A 285 6.71 13.76 -18.59
C GLN A 285 5.39 14.17 -19.24
N GLY A 286 5.38 15.37 -19.85
CA GLY A 286 4.25 15.88 -20.62
C GLY A 286 2.94 15.97 -19.81
N GLU A 287 1.87 15.42 -20.38
CA GLU A 287 0.50 15.44 -19.81
C GLU A 287 0.44 14.83 -18.40
N MET A 288 1.29 13.85 -18.08
CA MET A 288 1.26 13.21 -16.77
C MET A 288 1.61 14.19 -15.64
N VAL A 289 2.55 15.14 -15.87
CA VAL A 289 2.87 16.18 -14.88
C VAL A 289 1.67 17.08 -14.64
N VAL A 290 0.92 17.44 -15.69
CA VAL A 290 -0.28 18.28 -15.60
C VAL A 290 -1.37 17.57 -14.80
N ASN A 291 -1.58 16.28 -15.03
CA ASN A 291 -2.58 15.48 -14.31
C ASN A 291 -2.20 15.31 -12.83
N MET A 292 -0.92 15.05 -12.54
CA MET A 292 -0.41 14.99 -11.16
C MET A 292 -0.64 16.31 -10.42
N GLN A 293 -0.41 17.46 -11.08
CA GLN A 293 -0.73 18.76 -10.49
C GLN A 293 -2.24 18.96 -10.27
N ALA A 294 -3.09 18.47 -11.17
CA ALA A 294 -4.55 18.53 -11.01
C ALA A 294 -5.02 17.70 -9.81
N MET A 295 -4.45 16.52 -9.64
CA MET A 295 -4.67 15.63 -8.51
C MET A 295 -4.26 16.28 -7.18
N CYS A 296 -3.08 16.91 -7.10
CA CYS A 296 -2.68 17.69 -5.92
C CYS A 296 -3.62 18.87 -5.65
N ARG A 297 -4.11 19.56 -6.70
CA ARG A 297 -5.13 20.62 -6.53
C ARG A 297 -6.43 20.06 -5.94
N ALA A 298 -6.94 18.93 -6.45
CA ALA A 298 -8.15 18.30 -5.91
C ALA A 298 -8.00 17.91 -4.44
N GLN A 299 -6.82 17.43 -4.03
CA GLN A 299 -6.51 17.19 -2.63
C GLN A 299 -6.58 18.48 -1.79
N ARG A 300 -5.96 19.56 -2.27
CA ARG A 300 -5.96 20.86 -1.57
C ARG A 300 -7.35 21.47 -1.46
N ASP A 301 -8.18 21.32 -2.50
CA ASP A 301 -9.58 21.73 -2.48
C ASP A 301 -10.38 20.94 -1.43
N PHE A 302 -10.16 19.63 -1.34
CA PHE A 302 -10.78 18.79 -0.31
C PHE A 302 -10.34 19.19 1.11
N ILE A 303 -9.04 19.46 1.30
CA ILE A 303 -8.49 19.97 2.57
C ILE A 303 -9.17 21.29 2.95
N ALA A 304 -9.25 22.25 2.02
CA ALA A 304 -9.85 23.55 2.25
C ALA A 304 -11.35 23.45 2.56
N ARG A 305 -12.07 22.58 1.84
CA ARG A 305 -13.51 22.34 2.05
C ARG A 305 -13.82 21.85 3.46
N HIS A 306 -12.95 21.03 4.05
CA HIS A 306 -13.21 20.35 5.32
C HIS A 306 -12.31 20.79 6.49
N GLY A 307 -11.39 21.72 6.27
CA GLY A 307 -10.48 22.23 7.30
C GLY A 307 -9.52 21.16 7.84
N LEU A 308 -9.00 20.30 6.96
CA LEU A 308 -8.20 19.14 7.37
C LEU A 308 -6.74 19.50 7.66
N ARG A 309 -6.13 18.75 8.59
CA ARG A 309 -4.68 18.80 8.78
C ARG A 309 -3.99 18.16 7.58
N HIS A 310 -2.93 18.78 7.10
CA HIS A 310 -2.14 18.23 6.01
C HIS A 310 -0.64 18.45 6.20
N HIS A 311 0.14 17.61 5.53
CA HIS A 311 1.60 17.72 5.42
C HIS A 311 1.99 17.69 3.96
N ARG A 312 2.82 18.64 3.53
CA ARG A 312 3.30 18.74 2.16
C ARG A 312 4.82 18.74 2.14
N THR A 313 5.40 17.79 1.42
CA THR A 313 6.83 17.80 1.15
C THR A 313 7.18 18.87 0.12
N LEU A 314 8.35 19.49 0.29
CA LEU A 314 8.80 20.58 -0.56
C LEU A 314 9.74 20.06 -1.65
N THR A 315 9.72 20.71 -2.81
CA THR A 315 10.79 20.56 -3.81
C THR A 315 12.13 21.06 -3.24
N GLU A 316 13.27 20.69 -3.84
CA GLU A 316 14.58 21.17 -3.37
C GLU A 316 14.68 22.71 -3.42
N ALA A 317 14.12 23.34 -4.45
CA ALA A 317 14.09 24.78 -4.59
C ALA A 317 13.23 25.46 -3.51
N GLU A 318 12.07 24.88 -3.18
CA GLU A 318 11.23 25.38 -2.08
C GLU A 318 11.89 25.16 -0.72
N ALA A 319 12.50 23.99 -0.49
CA ALA A 319 13.18 23.66 0.76
C ALA A 319 14.39 24.58 1.02
N ALA A 320 15.07 25.06 -0.02
CA ALA A 320 16.15 26.04 0.10
C ALA A 320 15.67 27.42 0.58
N LEU A 321 14.37 27.70 0.47
CA LEU A 321 13.72 28.95 0.89
C LEU A 321 12.87 28.76 2.17
N ASP A 322 12.81 27.54 2.69
CA ASP A 322 12.04 27.19 3.89
C ASP A 322 12.66 27.84 5.13
N ASP A 323 11.81 28.41 6.00
CA ASP A 323 12.23 29.06 7.25
C ASP A 323 12.39 28.06 8.41
N GLY A 324 12.25 26.76 8.12
CA GLY A 324 12.32 25.67 9.09
C GLY A 324 10.98 25.37 9.78
N SER A 325 9.90 26.08 9.46
CA SER A 325 8.57 25.81 10.04
C SER A 325 7.83 24.65 9.38
N ASN A 326 8.27 24.19 8.20
CA ASN A 326 7.62 23.09 7.51
C ASN A 326 7.85 21.74 8.22
N VAL A 327 6.75 21.15 8.70
CA VAL A 327 6.72 19.79 9.25
C VAL A 327 6.15 18.87 8.20
N ALA A 328 7.00 18.04 7.58
CA ALA A 328 6.60 17.17 6.49
C ALA A 328 7.49 15.93 6.39
N GLY A 329 6.99 14.92 5.69
CA GLY A 329 7.71 13.69 5.45
C GLY A 329 6.82 12.62 4.87
N ILE A 330 7.39 11.42 4.73
CA ILE A 330 6.67 10.24 4.26
C ILE A 330 5.55 9.91 5.26
N SER A 331 4.33 9.76 4.75
CA SER A 331 3.10 9.60 5.51
C SER A 331 3.21 8.61 6.68
N HIS A 332 3.78 7.43 6.46
CA HIS A 332 3.98 6.41 7.49
C HIS A 332 4.89 6.83 8.63
N ALA A 333 6.02 7.46 8.28
CA ALA A 333 6.97 7.98 9.27
C ALA A 333 6.31 9.13 10.04
N MET A 334 5.58 10.01 9.35
CA MET A 334 4.82 11.09 10.00
C MET A 334 3.76 10.54 10.97
N MET A 335 3.03 9.49 10.59
CA MET A 335 2.06 8.82 11.47
C MET A 335 2.72 8.27 12.73
N ALA A 336 3.86 7.59 12.60
CA ALA A 336 4.59 7.05 13.74
C ALA A 336 5.28 8.15 14.58
N GLU A 337 5.83 9.19 13.97
CA GLU A 337 6.55 10.25 14.69
C GLU A 337 5.62 11.22 15.40
N HIS A 338 4.41 11.48 14.89
CA HIS A 338 3.55 12.59 15.36
C HIS A 338 2.16 12.20 15.85
N TYR A 339 1.60 11.05 15.45
CA TYR A 339 0.16 10.81 15.63
C TYR A 339 -0.18 9.53 16.40
N ALA A 340 0.20 8.36 15.86
CA ALA A 340 -0.28 7.07 16.35
C ALA A 340 0.14 6.80 17.80
N LEU A 341 -0.73 6.18 18.58
CA LEU A 341 -0.51 5.77 19.97
C LEU A 341 -0.80 4.28 20.17
N PRO A 342 -0.16 3.63 21.16
CA PRO A 342 -0.38 2.22 21.43
C PRO A 342 -1.85 1.85 21.62
N GLY A 343 -2.26 0.72 21.05
CA GLY A 343 -3.61 0.19 21.16
C GLY A 343 -4.64 0.79 20.19
N GLN A 344 -4.25 1.77 19.36
CA GLN A 344 -5.13 2.39 18.36
C GLN A 344 -5.26 1.57 17.07
N VAL A 345 -6.34 1.81 16.34
CA VAL A 345 -6.53 1.40 14.94
C VAL A 345 -6.15 2.56 14.01
N VAL A 346 -5.14 2.35 13.18
CA VAL A 346 -4.62 3.35 12.23
C VAL A 346 -4.83 2.84 10.80
N VAL A 347 -5.50 3.62 9.96
CA VAL A 347 -5.75 3.20 8.57
C VAL A 347 -5.28 4.24 7.58
N GLY A 348 -4.75 3.76 6.45
CA GLY A 348 -4.16 4.59 5.41
C GLY A 348 -4.47 4.07 4.02
N THR A 349 -4.44 4.92 3.00
CA THR A 349 -4.59 4.47 1.59
C THR A 349 -3.30 3.90 0.98
N ASP A 350 -2.29 3.60 1.80
CA ASP A 350 -1.04 2.97 1.36
C ASP A 350 -0.79 1.63 2.08
N SER A 351 -0.22 0.68 1.35
CA SER A 351 0.08 -0.68 1.83
C SER A 351 1.04 -0.75 3.02
N HIS A 352 1.91 0.24 3.22
CA HIS A 352 2.91 0.28 4.27
C HIS A 352 2.43 1.01 5.54
N THR A 353 1.12 1.29 5.64
CA THR A 353 0.45 1.69 6.89
C THR A 353 0.85 0.82 8.11
N PRO A 354 1.10 -0.49 7.99
CA PRO A 354 1.66 -1.33 9.06
C PRO A 354 2.89 -0.78 9.79
N HIS A 355 3.61 0.19 9.23
CA HIS A 355 4.70 0.90 9.90
C HIS A 355 4.36 1.34 11.34
N SER A 356 3.14 1.87 11.58
CA SER A 356 2.71 2.30 12.92
C SER A 356 2.48 1.15 13.91
N GLY A 357 2.48 -0.10 13.45
CA GLY A 357 2.41 -1.28 14.31
C GLY A 357 3.63 -1.46 15.22
N ALA A 358 4.75 -0.78 14.92
CA ALA A 358 5.92 -0.71 15.81
C ALA A 358 5.63 -0.01 17.15
N LEU A 359 4.53 0.75 17.22
CA LEU A 359 4.04 1.41 18.44
C LEU A 359 2.95 0.60 19.16
N GLY A 360 2.67 -0.64 18.74
CA GLY A 360 1.54 -1.42 19.27
C GLY A 360 0.17 -1.01 18.71
N CYS A 361 0.14 -0.41 17.52
CA CYS A 361 -1.11 -0.11 16.80
C CYS A 361 -1.54 -1.29 15.93
N LEU A 362 -2.84 -1.46 15.74
CA LEU A 362 -3.35 -2.23 14.60
C LEU A 362 -3.42 -1.30 13.38
N ALA A 363 -2.38 -1.33 12.54
CA ALA A 363 -2.23 -0.37 11.44
C ALA A 363 -2.30 -1.06 10.07
N PHE A 364 -3.26 -0.73 9.20
CA PHE A 364 -3.40 -1.43 7.91
C PHE A 364 -3.88 -0.54 6.75
N GLY A 365 -3.52 -0.94 5.53
CA GLY A 365 -3.92 -0.26 4.31
C GLY A 365 -5.38 -0.55 3.94
N VAL A 366 -6.08 0.45 3.38
CA VAL A 366 -7.45 0.33 2.88
C VAL A 366 -7.59 0.95 1.48
N GLY A 367 -8.59 0.52 0.73
CA GLY A 367 -8.93 1.12 -0.56
C GLY A 367 -9.59 2.49 -0.45
N THR A 368 -9.72 3.20 -1.57
CA THR A 368 -10.28 4.55 -1.61
C THR A 368 -11.71 4.62 -1.09
N THR A 369 -12.58 3.68 -1.47
CA THR A 369 -13.98 3.67 -1.02
C THR A 369 -14.11 3.34 0.47
N ASP A 370 -13.28 2.42 0.97
CA ASP A 370 -13.21 2.12 2.41
C ASP A 370 -12.73 3.37 3.20
N MET A 371 -11.75 4.12 2.68
CA MET A 371 -11.31 5.38 3.29
C MET A 371 -12.38 6.48 3.21
N ALA A 372 -13.05 6.65 2.07
CA ALA A 372 -14.16 7.58 1.91
C ALA A 372 -15.30 7.25 2.89
N ASN A 373 -15.63 5.97 3.06
CA ASN A 373 -16.59 5.52 4.07
C ASN A 373 -16.10 5.86 5.48
N ALA A 374 -14.83 5.62 5.79
CA ALA A 374 -14.24 5.94 7.09
C ALA A 374 -14.20 7.45 7.36
N PHE A 375 -14.11 8.31 6.35
CA PHE A 375 -14.20 9.76 6.53
C PHE A 375 -15.55 10.21 7.05
N VAL A 376 -16.66 9.66 6.54
CA VAL A 376 -18.02 10.08 6.93
C VAL A 376 -18.62 9.25 8.05
N THR A 377 -18.13 8.03 8.26
CA THR A 377 -18.66 7.14 9.31
C THR A 377 -17.70 6.93 10.47
N GLY A 378 -16.38 7.09 10.27
CA GLY A 378 -15.31 6.65 11.17
C GLY A 378 -15.08 5.13 11.19
N ALA A 379 -15.80 4.36 10.37
CA ALA A 379 -15.77 2.91 10.35
C ALA A 379 -14.99 2.39 9.13
N VAL A 380 -14.18 1.36 9.35
CA VAL A 380 -13.37 0.68 8.34
C VAL A 380 -13.68 -0.81 8.41
N ARG A 381 -13.77 -1.44 7.24
CA ARG A 381 -13.96 -2.88 7.13
C ARG A 381 -12.64 -3.62 7.26
N LEU A 382 -12.67 -4.78 7.90
CA LEU A 382 -11.63 -5.79 7.84
C LEU A 382 -12.24 -7.18 7.70
N THR A 383 -11.45 -8.11 7.17
CA THR A 383 -11.70 -9.55 7.35
C THR A 383 -10.89 -9.97 8.55
N LEU A 384 -11.51 -10.63 9.54
CA LEU A 384 -10.82 -10.95 10.78
C LEU A 384 -9.59 -11.82 10.50
N PRO A 385 -8.37 -11.34 10.80
CA PRO A 385 -7.16 -12.05 10.47
C PRO A 385 -6.84 -13.10 11.55
N GLN A 386 -6.14 -14.16 11.15
CA GLN A 386 -5.37 -14.96 12.11
C GLN A 386 -4.04 -14.25 12.43
N SER A 387 -3.39 -14.63 13.52
CA SER A 387 -2.07 -14.11 13.89
C SER A 387 -0.96 -15.15 13.68
N LEU A 388 0.20 -14.70 13.22
CA LEU A 388 1.48 -15.42 13.22
C LEU A 388 2.37 -14.83 14.31
N ARG A 389 3.07 -15.70 15.04
CA ARG A 389 4.10 -15.26 16.00
C ARG A 389 5.47 -15.38 15.35
N ILE A 390 6.21 -14.28 15.29
CA ILE A 390 7.60 -14.26 14.81
C ILE A 390 8.50 -14.08 16.04
N GLU A 391 9.09 -15.17 16.52
CA GLU A 391 9.96 -15.17 17.69
C GLU A 391 11.41 -14.92 17.26
N LEU A 392 11.91 -13.70 17.49
CA LEU A 392 13.27 -13.29 17.18
C LEU A 392 14.16 -13.44 18.42
N GLU A 393 14.92 -14.52 18.44
CA GLU A 393 15.79 -14.90 19.54
C GLU A 393 17.21 -14.38 19.35
N GLY A 394 17.98 -14.34 20.44
CA GLY A 394 19.40 -13.94 20.39
C GLY A 394 19.61 -12.44 20.21
N VAL A 395 20.77 -12.07 19.64
CA VAL A 395 21.20 -10.67 19.46
C VAL A 395 21.70 -10.47 18.05
N LEU A 396 21.27 -9.40 17.38
CA LEU A 396 21.76 -9.07 16.04
C LEU A 396 23.27 -8.79 16.04
N PRO A 397 24.05 -9.42 15.16
CA PRO A 397 25.46 -9.09 14.98
C PRO A 397 25.66 -7.66 14.48
N ARG A 398 26.84 -7.09 14.76
CA ARG A 398 27.18 -5.75 14.27
C ARG A 398 27.10 -5.69 12.74
N GLY A 399 26.43 -4.67 12.23
CA GLY A 399 26.25 -4.46 10.78
C GLY A 399 25.07 -5.25 10.19
N VAL A 400 24.33 -5.99 11.01
CA VAL A 400 23.03 -6.60 10.67
C VAL A 400 21.93 -5.74 11.28
N THR A 401 20.92 -5.38 10.48
CA THR A 401 19.77 -4.57 10.93
C THR A 401 18.45 -5.33 10.75
N ALA A 402 17.34 -4.76 11.19
CA ALA A 402 15.98 -5.22 10.96
C ALA A 402 15.70 -5.43 9.46
N LYS A 403 16.37 -4.68 8.58
CA LYS A 403 16.29 -4.91 7.13
C LYS A 403 16.82 -6.29 6.76
N ASP A 404 17.94 -6.72 7.33
CA ASP A 404 18.50 -8.04 7.06
C ASP A 404 17.60 -9.14 7.62
N VAL A 405 17.01 -8.93 8.80
CA VAL A 405 16.01 -9.84 9.39
C VAL A 405 14.82 -10.03 8.44
N VAL A 406 14.20 -8.96 7.95
CA VAL A 406 13.01 -9.10 7.10
C VAL A 406 13.34 -9.66 5.72
N LEU A 407 14.53 -9.37 5.16
CA LEU A 407 14.99 -10.03 3.94
C LEU A 407 15.20 -11.54 4.13
N HIS A 408 15.66 -11.96 5.31
CA HIS A 408 15.73 -13.38 5.67
C HIS A 408 14.33 -14.00 5.80
N LEU A 409 13.40 -13.35 6.50
CA LEU A 409 12.01 -13.81 6.63
C LEU A 409 11.32 -13.96 5.26
N LEU A 410 11.51 -13.00 4.35
CA LEU A 410 10.99 -13.05 2.98
C LEU A 410 11.55 -14.23 2.17
N ALA A 411 12.77 -14.68 2.48
CA ALA A 411 13.40 -15.82 1.81
C ALA A 411 12.96 -17.18 2.37
N LEU A 412 12.28 -17.22 3.52
CA LEU A 412 11.84 -18.49 4.13
C LEU A 412 10.84 -19.23 3.22
N PRO A 413 10.98 -20.56 3.03
CA PRO A 413 10.11 -21.34 2.16
C PRO A 413 8.62 -21.20 2.50
N ASP A 414 8.25 -21.25 3.77
CA ASP A 414 6.86 -21.13 4.23
C ASP A 414 6.25 -19.77 3.88
N ILE A 415 7.02 -18.68 4.06
CA ILE A 415 6.58 -17.32 3.72
C ILE A 415 6.40 -17.20 2.21
N ARG A 416 7.36 -17.69 1.42
CA ARG A 416 7.25 -17.72 -0.05
C ARG A 416 6.10 -18.59 -0.55
N ALA A 417 5.72 -19.63 0.21
CA ALA A 417 4.55 -20.46 -0.05
C ALA A 417 3.22 -19.80 0.37
N GLY A 418 3.25 -18.59 0.94
CA GLY A 418 2.07 -17.81 1.29
C GLY A 418 1.57 -18.02 2.72
N ALA A 419 2.37 -18.59 3.62
CA ALA A 419 1.98 -18.78 5.03
C ALA A 419 1.58 -17.46 5.72
N GLY A 420 2.14 -16.32 5.29
CA GLY A 420 1.85 -14.98 5.78
C GLY A 420 0.54 -14.35 5.32
N VAL A 421 -0.07 -14.85 4.24
CA VAL A 421 -1.08 -14.11 3.49
C VAL A 421 -2.30 -13.76 4.35
N GLY A 422 -2.58 -12.47 4.50
CA GLY A 422 -3.74 -11.95 5.23
C GLY A 422 -3.69 -12.13 6.75
N LYS A 423 -2.53 -12.48 7.33
CA LYS A 423 -2.35 -12.66 8.78
C LYS A 423 -1.68 -11.45 9.43
N VAL A 424 -1.90 -11.28 10.72
CA VAL A 424 -1.14 -10.35 11.56
C VAL A 424 0.22 -10.98 11.86
N PHE A 425 1.31 -10.26 11.61
CA PHE A 425 2.64 -10.66 12.04
C PHE A 425 2.94 -10.01 13.40
N GLU A 426 2.88 -10.80 14.47
CA GLU A 426 3.26 -10.34 15.80
C GLU A 426 4.73 -10.66 16.04
N PHE A 427 5.57 -9.62 16.00
CA PHE A 427 7.00 -9.75 16.22
C PHE A 427 7.30 -9.68 17.71
N ALA A 428 7.97 -10.71 18.22
CA ALA A 428 8.30 -10.87 19.62
C ALA A 428 9.73 -11.38 19.81
N GLY A 429 10.16 -11.47 21.06
CA GLY A 429 11.43 -12.08 21.44
C GLY A 429 12.49 -11.08 21.92
N PRO A 430 13.61 -11.59 22.46
CA PRO A 430 14.68 -10.75 23.00
C PRO A 430 15.26 -9.77 21.98
N ALA A 431 15.39 -10.15 20.71
CA ALA A 431 15.93 -9.27 19.69
C ALA A 431 14.99 -8.07 19.43
N ILE A 432 13.66 -8.29 19.42
CA ILE A 432 12.67 -7.20 19.29
C ILE A 432 12.75 -6.22 20.46
N ARG A 433 12.86 -6.73 21.70
CA ARG A 433 13.00 -5.89 22.89
C ARG A 433 14.27 -5.03 22.85
N ALA A 434 15.34 -5.52 22.21
CA ALA A 434 16.58 -4.79 22.05
C ALA A 434 16.58 -3.78 20.87
N MET A 435 15.66 -3.92 19.91
CA MET A 435 15.53 -3.00 18.77
C MET A 435 14.91 -1.68 19.19
N THR A 436 15.39 -0.59 18.59
CA THR A 436 14.72 0.72 18.67
C THR A 436 13.38 0.68 17.93
N THR A 437 12.49 1.63 18.25
CA THR A 437 11.20 1.74 17.55
C THR A 437 11.38 1.95 16.04
N ASP A 438 12.44 2.64 15.61
CA ASP A 438 12.75 2.81 14.19
C ASP A 438 13.04 1.44 13.53
N GLU A 439 13.85 0.57 14.14
CA GLU A 439 14.12 -0.78 13.63
C GLU A 439 12.87 -1.67 13.63
N ARG A 440 12.05 -1.61 14.69
CA ARG A 440 10.74 -2.28 14.74
C ARG A 440 9.84 -1.84 13.59
N ALA A 441 9.85 -0.54 13.26
CA ALA A 441 9.07 0.02 12.16
C ALA A 441 9.52 -0.49 10.80
N THR A 442 10.79 -0.83 10.60
CA THR A 442 11.26 -1.51 9.39
C THR A 442 10.60 -2.90 9.23
N LEU A 443 10.49 -3.68 10.32
CA LEU A 443 9.84 -5.00 10.30
C LEU A 443 8.33 -4.91 10.04
N THR A 444 7.62 -4.07 10.79
CA THR A 444 6.17 -3.94 10.64
C THR A 444 5.78 -3.35 9.30
N ASN A 445 6.57 -2.40 8.77
CA ASN A 445 6.36 -1.82 7.44
C ASN A 445 6.51 -2.87 6.32
N MET A 446 7.58 -3.67 6.35
CA MET A 446 7.83 -4.72 5.34
C MET A 446 6.97 -5.97 5.51
N THR A 447 6.04 -5.98 6.48
CA THR A 447 4.99 -7.01 6.55
C THR A 447 4.09 -7.01 5.31
N ALA A 448 3.97 -5.86 4.63
CA ALA A 448 3.31 -5.78 3.33
C ALA A 448 3.94 -6.72 2.29
N GLU A 449 5.28 -6.82 2.26
CA GLU A 449 5.99 -7.73 1.35
C GLU A 449 5.92 -9.20 1.80
N LEU A 450 5.72 -9.46 3.10
CA LEU A 450 5.46 -10.81 3.64
C LEU A 450 4.05 -11.33 3.32
N GLY A 451 3.22 -10.53 2.63
CA GLY A 451 1.81 -10.81 2.34
C GLY A 451 0.88 -10.62 3.54
N GLY A 452 1.38 -10.10 4.66
CA GLY A 452 0.62 -9.92 5.88
C GLY A 452 -0.49 -8.88 5.76
N PHE A 453 -1.51 -9.03 6.60
CA PHE A 453 -2.53 -7.99 6.79
C PHE A 453 -1.94 -6.76 7.49
N THR A 454 -1.12 -6.98 8.52
CA THR A 454 -0.34 -5.96 9.23
C THR A 454 0.75 -6.61 10.08
N GLY A 455 1.75 -5.83 10.49
CA GLY A 455 2.76 -6.21 11.47
C GLY A 455 2.56 -5.43 12.77
N ILE A 456 2.79 -6.05 13.92
CA ILE A 456 2.62 -5.42 15.24
C ILE A 456 3.74 -5.87 16.20
N VAL A 457 4.16 -4.94 17.06
CA VAL A 457 5.05 -5.19 18.19
C VAL A 457 4.33 -4.76 19.46
N GLU A 458 4.42 -5.54 20.53
CA GLU A 458 3.89 -5.13 21.83
C GLU A 458 4.56 -3.83 22.31
N PRO A 459 3.78 -2.82 22.74
CA PRO A 459 4.36 -1.59 23.23
C PRO A 459 5.08 -1.81 24.57
N ASP A 460 6.24 -1.19 24.73
CA ASP A 460 7.10 -1.31 25.91
C ASP A 460 7.78 0.03 26.28
N GLU A 461 8.77 0.02 27.17
CA GLU A 461 9.49 1.23 27.58
C GLU A 461 10.19 1.93 26.41
N GLU A 462 10.62 1.20 25.38
CA GLU A 462 11.20 1.76 24.16
C GLU A 462 10.13 2.51 23.35
N THR A 463 8.90 2.00 23.27
CA THR A 463 7.77 2.72 22.68
C THR A 463 7.48 4.03 23.41
N VAL A 464 7.47 4.00 24.75
CA VAL A 464 7.28 5.20 25.58
C VAL A 464 8.41 6.21 25.37
N ARG A 465 9.67 5.74 25.36
CA ARG A 465 10.86 6.56 25.09
C ARG A 465 10.75 7.25 23.74
N PHE A 466 10.39 6.50 22.69
CA PHE A 466 10.25 7.02 21.34
C PHE A 466 9.20 8.13 21.28
N ILE A 467 7.99 7.90 21.79
CA ILE A 467 6.91 8.90 21.75
C ILE A 467 7.31 10.16 22.52
N ARG A 468 7.94 10.00 23.70
CA ARG A 468 8.43 11.11 24.50
C ARG A 468 9.51 11.91 23.79
N GLU A 469 10.48 11.25 23.17
CA GLU A 469 11.56 11.92 22.43
C GLU A 469 11.04 12.65 21.19
N ARG A 470 10.11 12.05 20.44
CA ARG A 470 9.61 12.64 19.19
C ARG A 470 8.57 13.74 19.41
N ARG A 471 7.76 13.64 20.46
CA ARG A 471 6.57 14.49 20.65
C ARG A 471 6.56 15.28 21.95
N GLY A 472 7.40 14.94 22.93
CA GLY A 472 7.34 15.49 24.28
C GLY A 472 6.08 15.04 25.05
N VAL A 473 5.44 13.94 24.64
CA VAL A 473 4.22 13.40 25.26
C VAL A 473 4.57 12.21 26.14
N ASP A 474 4.08 12.22 27.37
CA ASP A 474 4.18 11.07 28.29
C ASP A 474 2.97 10.13 28.04
N VAL A 475 3.25 8.87 27.68
CA VAL A 475 2.23 7.84 27.44
C VAL A 475 2.30 6.81 28.55
N VAL A 476 1.13 6.39 29.05
CA VAL A 476 1.01 5.31 30.02
C VAL A 476 0.52 4.06 29.29
N LEU A 477 1.31 3.00 29.34
CA LEU A 477 0.91 1.70 28.80
C LEU A 477 -0.09 1.05 29.75
N GLU A 478 -1.26 0.67 29.21
CA GLU A 478 -2.28 -0.02 29.99
C GLU A 478 -1.95 -1.52 30.09
N ALA A 479 -2.33 -2.14 31.22
CA ALA A 479 -2.05 -3.54 31.49
C ALA A 479 -2.63 -4.55 30.47
N TRP A 480 -3.54 -4.13 29.58
CA TRP A 480 -4.09 -5.00 28.54
C TRP A 480 -3.26 -5.03 27.26
N MET A 481 -2.31 -4.08 27.08
CA MET A 481 -1.56 -3.84 25.84
C MET A 481 -0.43 -4.84 25.60
N HIS A 482 -0.72 -6.12 25.77
CA HIS A 482 0.16 -7.25 25.46
C HIS A 482 -0.70 -8.46 25.10
N SER A 483 -0.14 -9.47 24.45
CA SER A 483 -0.80 -10.76 24.21
C SER A 483 -0.94 -11.54 25.52
N ASP A 484 -2.05 -12.24 25.71
CA ASP A 484 -2.25 -13.10 26.86
C ASP A 484 -1.35 -14.33 26.79
N ALA A 485 -0.93 -14.83 27.96
CA ALA A 485 -0.28 -16.13 28.04
C ALA A 485 -1.22 -17.23 27.50
N GLY A 486 -0.74 -18.00 26.52
CA GLY A 486 -1.53 -19.05 25.86
C GLY A 486 -2.45 -18.56 24.74
N ALA A 487 -2.30 -17.31 24.27
CA ALA A 487 -2.96 -16.85 23.05
C ALA A 487 -2.65 -17.76 21.86
N ALA A 488 -3.65 -18.00 21.01
CA ALA A 488 -3.51 -18.90 19.87
C ALA A 488 -2.92 -18.16 18.66
N TYR A 489 -1.94 -18.80 18.01
CA TYR A 489 -1.36 -18.34 16.75
C TYR A 489 -1.53 -19.43 15.69
N ALA A 490 -1.76 -19.04 14.44
CA ALA A 490 -1.86 -19.97 13.32
C ALA A 490 -0.55 -20.74 13.11
N GLN A 491 0.58 -20.08 13.34
CA GLN A 491 1.92 -20.66 13.32
C GLN A 491 2.88 -19.76 14.12
N THR A 492 3.90 -20.36 14.71
CA THR A 492 5.06 -19.65 15.27
C THR A 492 6.28 -19.93 14.41
N ILE A 493 6.98 -18.87 14.01
CA ILE A 493 8.24 -18.93 13.25
C ILE A 493 9.32 -18.39 14.19
N ALA A 494 10.27 -19.24 14.59
CA ALA A 494 11.39 -18.85 15.42
C ALA A 494 12.65 -18.63 14.57
N LEU A 495 13.37 -17.54 14.84
CA LEU A 495 14.61 -17.18 14.15
C LEU A 495 15.69 -16.83 15.18
N ASP A 496 16.83 -17.51 15.10
CA ASP A 496 18.03 -17.10 15.85
C ASP A 496 18.72 -15.94 15.10
N CYS A 497 18.54 -14.73 15.61
CA CYS A 497 19.13 -13.53 15.01
C CYS A 497 20.66 -13.51 15.11
N SER A 498 21.26 -14.27 16.03
CA SER A 498 22.72 -14.31 16.25
C SER A 498 23.45 -14.99 15.09
N ALA A 499 22.76 -15.84 14.33
CA ALA A 499 23.29 -16.53 13.16
C ALA A 499 23.14 -15.72 11.86
N LEU A 500 22.43 -14.58 11.90
CA LEU A 500 22.22 -13.77 10.71
C LEU A 500 23.51 -13.03 10.32
N THR A 501 23.72 -12.94 9.01
CA THR A 501 24.75 -12.09 8.39
C THR A 501 24.06 -11.01 7.55
N PRO A 502 24.76 -9.97 7.08
CA PRO A 502 24.16 -9.02 6.14
C PRO A 502 23.50 -9.74 4.98
N MET A 503 22.29 -9.30 4.61
CA MET A 503 21.46 -9.90 3.58
C MET A 503 21.29 -8.92 2.42
N VAL A 504 21.11 -9.46 1.21
CA VAL A 504 20.67 -8.69 0.06
C VAL A 504 19.57 -9.43 -0.69
N ALA A 505 18.65 -8.72 -1.33
CA ALA A 505 17.70 -9.34 -2.25
C ALA A 505 18.15 -9.14 -3.69
N ARG A 506 18.22 -10.24 -4.46
CA ARG A 506 18.50 -10.17 -5.90
C ARG A 506 17.36 -9.46 -6.65
N PRO A 507 17.63 -8.83 -7.81
CA PRO A 507 16.60 -8.16 -8.61
C PRO A 507 15.37 -9.01 -8.90
N GLY A 508 14.22 -8.35 -9.02
CA GLY A 508 12.97 -8.94 -9.50
C GLY A 508 11.95 -9.25 -8.41
N ASP A 509 12.38 -9.61 -7.20
CA ASP A 509 11.47 -9.92 -6.08
C ASP A 509 12.18 -9.75 -4.71
N PRO A 510 11.57 -9.09 -3.70
CA PRO A 510 12.14 -8.96 -2.37
C PRO A 510 12.41 -10.30 -1.67
N GLY A 511 11.65 -11.35 -2.01
CA GLY A 511 11.82 -12.73 -1.56
C GLY A 511 13.04 -13.45 -2.13
N ASN A 512 13.78 -12.84 -3.06
CA ASN A 512 15.08 -13.34 -3.52
C ASN A 512 16.23 -12.98 -2.56
N GLY A 513 15.94 -12.95 -1.26
CA GLY A 513 16.92 -12.69 -0.20
C GLY A 513 17.99 -13.77 -0.13
N VAL A 514 19.25 -13.36 -0.01
CA VAL A 514 20.40 -14.24 0.19
C VAL A 514 21.40 -13.60 1.16
N PRO A 515 22.14 -14.42 1.94
CA PRO A 515 23.30 -13.94 2.67
C PRO A 515 24.28 -13.26 1.73
N LEU A 516 24.71 -12.05 2.08
CA LEU A 516 25.60 -11.27 1.22
C LEU A 516 26.90 -12.04 0.96
N GLY A 517 27.41 -12.84 1.90
CA GLY A 517 28.60 -13.67 1.72
C GLY A 517 28.49 -14.74 0.62
N GLU A 518 27.28 -15.11 0.22
CA GLU A 518 27.02 -16.12 -0.82
C GLU A 518 26.85 -15.52 -2.23
N VAL A 519 26.91 -14.19 -2.36
CA VAL A 519 26.76 -13.51 -3.64
C VAL A 519 28.10 -13.52 -4.39
N ALA A 520 28.18 -14.34 -5.44
CA ALA A 520 29.29 -14.38 -6.39
C ALA A 520 28.78 -14.51 -7.83
N PRO A 521 29.29 -13.71 -8.79
CA PRO A 521 30.24 -12.60 -8.62
C PRO A 521 29.62 -11.38 -7.91
N ARG A 522 30.47 -10.45 -7.44
CA ARG A 522 30.02 -9.17 -6.87
C ARG A 522 29.64 -8.21 -7.99
N GLU A 523 28.37 -7.81 -8.05
CA GLU A 523 27.90 -6.86 -9.05
C GLU A 523 28.47 -5.46 -8.81
N ARG A 524 28.97 -4.83 -9.89
CA ARG A 524 29.29 -3.40 -9.88
C ARG A 524 28.00 -2.61 -9.91
N ILE A 525 27.94 -1.55 -9.12
CA ILE A 525 26.77 -0.67 -9.03
C ILE A 525 27.05 0.65 -9.74
N GLN A 526 25.98 1.34 -10.14
CA GLN A 526 26.04 2.73 -10.60
C GLN A 526 25.22 3.66 -9.71
N ILE A 527 24.29 3.10 -8.92
CA ILE A 527 23.43 3.86 -8.03
C ILE A 527 23.40 3.18 -6.67
N ALA A 528 23.62 3.96 -5.62
CA ALA A 528 23.33 3.57 -4.25
C ALA A 528 22.25 4.52 -3.69
N TYR A 529 21.15 3.97 -3.18
CA TYR A 529 20.03 4.77 -2.69
C TYR A 529 19.67 4.39 -1.25
N GLY A 530 19.92 5.31 -0.32
CA GLY A 530 19.50 5.22 1.07
C GLY A 530 18.35 6.18 1.37
N GLY A 531 17.17 5.65 1.70
CA GLY A 531 15.95 6.44 1.89
C GLY A 531 14.70 5.57 1.74
N SER A 532 13.50 6.17 1.77
CA SER A 532 12.17 5.52 1.90
C SER A 532 11.68 5.41 3.35
N CYS A 533 10.41 5.02 3.52
CA CYS A 533 9.80 4.69 4.81
C CYS A 533 10.54 3.58 5.57
N THR A 534 11.32 2.73 4.91
CA THR A 534 12.13 1.68 5.54
C THR A 534 13.56 2.08 5.86
N ALA A 535 14.06 3.19 5.31
CA ALA A 535 15.49 3.48 5.40
C ALA A 535 15.82 4.99 5.43
N GLY A 536 14.88 5.80 5.92
CA GLY A 536 14.99 7.26 6.06
C GLY A 536 14.73 7.77 7.49
N LYS A 537 14.79 6.89 8.50
CA LYS A 537 14.54 7.22 9.92
C LYS A 537 15.83 7.63 10.63
N ARG A 538 15.78 8.06 11.90
CA ARG A 538 16.99 8.51 12.63
C ARG A 538 18.02 7.39 12.73
N GLU A 539 17.58 6.19 13.10
CA GLU A 539 18.48 5.02 13.22
C GLU A 539 19.15 4.66 11.88
N ASP A 540 18.42 4.74 10.76
CA ASP A 540 18.99 4.47 9.43
C ASP A 540 20.14 5.45 9.12
N PHE A 541 19.96 6.73 9.47
CA PHE A 541 20.98 7.76 9.31
C PHE A 541 22.16 7.61 10.27
N ASP A 542 21.95 7.09 11.48
CA ASP A 542 23.04 6.71 12.38
C ASP A 542 23.90 5.61 11.73
N HIS A 543 23.28 4.62 11.09
CA HIS A 543 23.98 3.57 10.34
C HIS A 543 24.69 4.07 9.09
N TYR A 544 24.05 4.92 8.27
CA TYR A 544 24.74 5.55 7.14
C TYR A 544 25.94 6.37 7.62
N HIS A 545 25.77 7.16 8.68
CA HIS A 545 26.84 7.96 9.24
C HIS A 545 28.00 7.11 9.78
N GLU A 546 27.74 5.98 10.44
CA GLU A 546 28.81 5.08 10.90
C GLU A 546 29.75 4.67 9.76
N VAL A 547 29.18 4.27 8.62
CA VAL A 547 29.96 3.84 7.45
C VAL A 547 30.65 5.01 6.77
N LEU A 548 29.90 6.09 6.51
CA LEU A 548 30.39 7.20 5.69
C LEU A 548 31.38 8.08 6.45
N SER A 549 31.23 8.27 7.76
CA SER A 549 32.24 8.94 8.59
C SER A 549 33.52 8.14 8.69
N TRP A 550 33.42 6.80 8.78
CA TRP A 550 34.59 5.92 8.74
C TRP A 550 35.37 6.03 7.42
N ALA A 551 34.65 6.16 6.30
CA ALA A 551 35.21 6.33 4.96
C ALA A 551 35.85 7.72 4.79
N ALA A 552 35.13 8.77 5.20
CA ALA A 552 35.58 10.15 5.19
C ALA A 552 36.90 10.34 5.97
N ALA A 553 37.01 9.73 7.16
CA ALA A 553 38.22 9.78 7.99
C ALA A 553 39.46 9.13 7.33
N ARG A 554 39.27 8.38 6.23
CA ARG A 554 40.34 7.75 5.44
C ARG A 554 40.55 8.41 4.08
N GLY A 555 39.87 9.53 3.81
CA GLY A 555 39.90 10.19 2.51
C GLY A 555 39.23 9.38 1.39
N LEU A 556 38.41 8.39 1.74
CA LEU A 556 37.63 7.63 0.75
C LEU A 556 36.42 8.46 0.31
N ARG A 557 36.06 8.34 -0.96
CA ARG A 557 34.88 8.97 -1.58
C ARG A 557 34.14 7.94 -2.42
N VAL A 558 32.88 8.25 -2.74
CA VAL A 558 32.11 7.50 -3.73
C VAL A 558 32.83 7.61 -5.08
N PRO A 559 33.03 6.49 -5.83
CA PRO A 559 33.64 6.52 -7.16
C PRO A 559 32.84 7.37 -8.16
N ASP A 560 33.50 7.98 -9.15
CA ASP A 560 32.86 8.89 -10.11
C ASP A 560 31.73 8.23 -10.93
N GLU A 561 31.81 6.90 -11.14
CA GLU A 561 30.78 6.12 -11.83
C GLU A 561 29.56 5.74 -10.96
N VAL A 562 29.59 6.05 -9.67
CA VAL A 562 28.53 5.74 -8.71
C VAL A 562 27.92 7.03 -8.16
N THR A 563 26.60 7.10 -8.10
CA THR A 563 25.91 8.16 -7.34
C THR A 563 25.28 7.59 -6.09
N LEU A 564 25.67 8.13 -4.93
CA LEU A 564 25.03 7.87 -3.65
C LEU A 564 23.97 8.93 -3.38
N TYR A 565 22.71 8.50 -3.24
CA TYR A 565 21.60 9.33 -2.80
C TYR A 565 21.24 8.98 -1.35
N LEU A 566 21.12 9.99 -0.50
CA LEU A 566 20.58 9.86 0.85
C LEU A 566 19.36 10.75 1.02
N GLN A 567 18.20 10.15 1.29
CA GLN A 567 16.93 10.84 1.41
C GLN A 567 16.39 10.77 2.83
N PHE A 568 16.13 11.94 3.42
CA PHE A 568 15.49 12.02 4.73
C PHE A 568 14.05 11.49 4.66
N GLY A 569 13.59 10.77 5.69
CA GLY A 569 12.20 10.32 5.78
C GLY A 569 11.24 11.44 6.16
N THR A 570 11.68 12.32 7.07
CA THR A 570 10.92 13.49 7.56
C THR A 570 11.84 14.68 7.80
N THR A 571 11.28 15.88 7.93
CA THR A 571 12.05 17.07 8.31
C THR A 571 12.67 16.92 9.70
N ALA A 572 12.03 16.19 10.61
CA ALA A 572 12.59 15.86 11.93
C ALA A 572 13.85 14.96 11.85
N VAL A 573 13.96 14.11 10.84
CA VAL A 573 15.18 13.31 10.59
C VAL A 573 16.29 14.17 9.97
N ARG A 574 15.95 15.06 9.02
CA ARG A 574 16.89 16.05 8.48
C ARG A 574 17.51 16.88 9.60
N ASP A 575 16.67 17.45 10.45
CA ASP A 575 17.10 18.35 11.53
C ASP A 575 17.94 17.61 12.57
N TYR A 576 17.60 16.35 12.85
CA TYR A 576 18.43 15.46 13.67
C TYR A 576 19.84 15.27 13.09
N CYS A 577 19.95 14.97 11.78
CA CYS A 577 21.24 14.78 11.12
C CYS A 577 22.10 16.05 11.14
N ILE A 578 21.47 17.21 10.94
CA ILE A 578 22.11 18.53 11.03
C ILE A 578 22.63 18.75 12.46
N ALA A 579 21.78 18.55 13.48
CA ALA A 579 22.13 18.74 14.88
C ALA A 579 23.26 17.80 15.35
N LYS A 580 23.32 16.58 14.80
CA LYS A 580 24.39 15.61 15.06
C LYS A 580 25.68 15.86 14.28
N GLY A 581 25.67 16.78 13.32
CA GLY A 581 26.83 17.11 12.48
C GLY A 581 27.12 16.08 11.37
N TYR A 582 26.15 15.27 10.97
CA TYR A 582 26.37 14.18 9.99
C TYR A 582 26.64 14.69 8.57
N MET A 583 26.14 15.89 8.25
CA MET A 583 26.21 16.47 6.91
C MET A 583 27.65 16.58 6.39
N ALA A 584 28.62 16.91 7.26
CA ALA A 584 30.02 17.06 6.87
C ALA A 584 30.62 15.74 6.33
N ALA A 585 30.32 14.61 6.99
CA ALA A 585 30.78 13.30 6.53
C ALA A 585 30.13 12.92 5.19
N PHE A 586 28.83 13.18 5.04
CA PHE A 586 28.09 12.91 3.80
C PHE A 586 28.60 13.74 2.61
N GLU A 587 28.89 15.02 2.82
CA GLU A 587 29.48 15.90 1.81
C GLU A 587 30.89 15.44 1.42
N GLN A 588 31.74 15.12 2.41
CA GLN A 588 33.12 14.73 2.18
C GLN A 588 33.24 13.48 1.29
N VAL A 589 32.37 12.49 1.48
CA VAL A 589 32.34 11.28 0.63
C VAL A 589 31.63 11.50 -0.71
N GLY A 590 30.93 12.62 -0.90
CA GLY A 590 30.22 12.96 -2.15
C GLY A 590 28.78 12.44 -2.25
N ALA A 591 28.07 12.27 -1.13
CA ALA A 591 26.66 11.89 -1.15
C ALA A 591 25.76 13.05 -1.64
N ARG A 592 24.77 12.75 -2.48
CA ARG A 592 23.69 13.67 -2.85
C ARG A 592 22.54 13.54 -1.83
N MET A 593 22.31 14.61 -1.09
CA MET A 593 21.23 14.66 -0.11
C MET A 593 19.91 15.06 -0.77
N LEU A 594 18.83 14.34 -0.46
CA LEU A 594 17.47 14.58 -0.95
C LEU A 594 16.55 14.97 0.22
N GLN A 595 15.62 15.87 -0.05
CA GLN A 595 14.60 16.32 0.90
C GLN A 595 13.55 15.22 1.15
N PRO A 596 12.79 15.31 2.26
CA PRO A 596 11.75 14.35 2.58
C PRO A 596 10.74 14.15 1.44
N SER A 597 10.55 12.91 1.00
CA SER A 597 9.53 12.47 0.03
C SER A 597 9.60 10.93 -0.12
N CYS A 598 8.60 10.31 -0.76
CA CYS A 598 8.66 8.91 -1.16
C CYS A 598 9.76 8.64 -2.22
N GLY A 599 10.03 9.60 -3.12
CA GLY A 599 11.18 9.60 -4.02
C GLY A 599 11.33 8.38 -4.93
N ALA A 600 12.56 7.85 -5.04
CA ALA A 600 12.90 6.72 -5.92
C ALA A 600 12.14 5.42 -5.61
N CYS A 601 11.62 5.27 -4.39
CA CYS A 601 10.85 4.10 -3.98
C CYS A 601 9.61 3.87 -4.85
N ALA A 602 9.01 4.94 -5.38
CA ALA A 602 7.85 4.90 -6.24
C ALA A 602 8.17 5.27 -7.71
N ASN A 603 9.45 5.30 -8.09
CA ASN A 603 9.91 5.82 -9.38
C ASN A 603 9.50 7.30 -9.62
N CYS A 604 9.45 8.09 -8.54
CA CYS A 604 8.96 9.47 -8.56
C CYS A 604 10.08 10.48 -8.30
N GLY A 605 11.35 10.16 -8.56
CA GLY A 605 12.46 11.10 -8.34
C GLY A 605 13.87 10.54 -8.54
N PRO A 606 14.90 11.33 -8.19
CA PRO A 606 16.31 10.95 -8.29
C PRO A 606 16.63 9.67 -7.52
N GLY A 607 17.58 8.88 -8.03
CA GLY A 607 17.94 7.58 -7.46
C GLY A 607 17.25 6.38 -8.14
N SER A 608 16.30 6.63 -9.04
CA SER A 608 15.76 5.61 -9.95
C SER A 608 16.71 5.39 -11.13
N SER A 609 16.79 4.16 -11.62
CA SER A 609 17.54 3.87 -12.84
C SER A 609 16.88 4.50 -14.09
N THR A 610 17.67 4.76 -15.13
CA THR A 610 17.23 5.31 -16.42
C THR A 610 17.54 4.39 -17.60
N SER A 611 18.37 3.36 -17.43
CA SER A 611 18.61 2.33 -18.44
C SER A 611 18.56 0.91 -17.87
N PRO A 612 18.21 -0.10 -18.68
CA PRO A 612 18.20 -1.51 -18.25
C PRO A 612 19.56 -2.05 -17.79
N GLN A 613 20.66 -1.40 -18.20
CA GLN A 613 22.02 -1.82 -17.87
C GLN A 613 22.47 -1.36 -16.49
N GLN A 614 21.80 -0.37 -15.90
CA GLN A 614 22.18 0.15 -14.58
C GLN A 614 21.83 -0.83 -13.48
N VAL A 615 22.77 -0.99 -12.55
CA VAL A 615 22.60 -1.74 -11.30
C VAL A 615 22.52 -0.77 -10.13
N THR A 616 21.45 -0.89 -9.35
CA THR A 616 21.18 -0.11 -8.15
C THR A 616 21.27 -1.02 -6.92
N ILE A 617 21.95 -0.58 -5.86
CA ILE A 617 21.78 -1.13 -4.51
C ILE A 617 20.95 -0.14 -3.68
N SER A 618 19.85 -0.60 -3.08
CA SER A 618 18.85 0.30 -2.50
C SER A 618 18.33 -0.21 -1.17
N ALA A 619 18.05 0.70 -0.24
CA ALA A 619 17.47 0.36 1.06
C ALA A 619 15.92 0.33 1.04
N ILE A 620 15.29 0.58 -0.11
CA ILE A 620 13.83 0.56 -0.29
C ILE A 620 13.21 -0.83 -0.07
N ASN A 621 11.89 -0.90 -0.02
CA ASN A 621 11.10 -2.11 0.24
C ASN A 621 11.03 -3.09 -0.92
N ARG A 622 10.95 -2.58 -2.16
CA ARG A 622 10.52 -3.34 -3.34
C ARG A 622 11.50 -3.18 -4.49
N ASN A 623 11.80 -4.28 -5.16
CA ASN A 623 12.64 -4.33 -6.36
C ASN A 623 12.00 -5.11 -7.53
N PHE A 624 10.67 -5.11 -7.60
CA PHE A 624 9.94 -5.62 -8.76
C PHE A 624 10.37 -4.88 -10.05
N PRO A 625 10.34 -5.54 -11.23
CA PRO A 625 10.69 -4.90 -12.49
C PRO A 625 9.92 -3.59 -12.71
N GLY A 626 10.64 -2.52 -13.06
CA GLY A 626 10.05 -1.18 -13.30
C GLY A 626 9.72 -0.36 -12.04
N ARG A 627 9.92 -0.91 -10.82
CA ARG A 627 9.55 -0.22 -9.57
C ARG A 627 10.41 1.02 -9.27
N SER A 628 11.68 1.00 -9.64
CA SER A 628 12.63 2.12 -9.44
C SER A 628 13.50 2.30 -10.69
N GLY A 629 12.80 2.50 -11.81
CA GLY A 629 13.38 2.57 -13.14
C GLY A 629 13.52 1.20 -13.84
N PRO A 630 14.07 1.17 -15.07
CA PRO A 630 14.14 -0.01 -15.90
C PRO A 630 15.33 -0.94 -15.61
N GLY A 631 16.27 -0.53 -14.74
CA GLY A 631 17.48 -1.27 -14.39
C GLY A 631 17.28 -2.37 -13.34
N GLN A 632 18.39 -2.95 -12.91
CA GLN A 632 18.44 -4.03 -11.92
C GLN A 632 18.57 -3.46 -10.51
N VAL A 633 17.61 -3.75 -9.63
CA VAL A 633 17.59 -3.21 -8.26
C VAL A 633 17.84 -4.33 -7.25
N TRP A 634 18.96 -4.23 -6.53
CA TRP A 634 19.27 -5.03 -5.36
C TRP A 634 18.76 -4.32 -4.11
N LEU A 635 18.21 -5.08 -3.16
CA LEU A 635 17.86 -4.55 -1.84
C LEU A 635 18.96 -4.86 -0.83
N GLY A 636 19.24 -3.93 0.09
CA GLY A 636 20.17 -4.14 1.20
C GLY A 636 19.85 -3.26 2.40
N SER A 637 20.49 -3.53 3.53
CA SER A 637 20.40 -2.70 4.74
C SER A 637 21.13 -1.35 4.58
N PRO A 638 20.76 -0.31 5.36
CA PRO A 638 21.48 0.97 5.36
C PRO A 638 23.02 0.86 5.39
N PRO A 639 23.65 0.07 6.30
CA PRO A 639 25.11 -0.06 6.30
C PRO A 639 25.64 -0.74 5.03
N THR A 640 24.92 -1.72 4.47
CA THR A 640 25.28 -2.42 3.23
C THR A 640 25.22 -1.47 2.01
N VAL A 641 24.20 -0.63 1.91
CA VAL A 641 24.07 0.38 0.85
C VAL A 641 25.21 1.39 0.91
N ALA A 642 25.48 1.97 2.09
CA ALA A 642 26.58 2.92 2.25
C ALA A 642 27.94 2.29 1.97
N ALA A 643 28.18 1.06 2.43
CA ALA A 643 29.46 0.37 2.19
C ALA A 643 29.65 0.07 0.69
N SER A 644 28.58 -0.38 0.03
CA SER A 644 28.57 -0.66 -1.40
C SER A 644 28.81 0.60 -2.24
N ALA A 645 28.27 1.75 -1.82
CA ALA A 645 28.50 3.04 -2.46
C ALA A 645 29.98 3.43 -2.49
N ILE A 646 30.67 3.28 -1.36
CA ILE A 646 32.12 3.55 -1.27
C ILE A 646 32.94 2.54 -2.07
N ALA A 647 32.51 1.27 -2.11
CA ALA A 647 33.24 0.20 -2.79
C ALA A 647 33.03 0.14 -4.32
N GLY A 648 31.98 0.78 -4.85
CA GLY A 648 31.57 0.67 -6.24
C GLY A 648 30.96 -0.68 -6.64
N GLN A 649 30.67 -1.55 -5.67
CA GLN A 649 30.12 -2.89 -5.86
C GLN A 649 29.46 -3.37 -4.56
N ILE A 650 28.59 -4.37 -4.64
CA ILE A 650 27.83 -4.87 -3.48
C ILE A 650 28.77 -5.49 -2.43
N VAL A 651 28.87 -4.88 -1.24
CA VAL A 651 29.67 -5.36 -0.11
C VAL A 651 29.04 -5.00 1.24
N SER A 652 29.36 -5.78 2.26
CA SER A 652 29.12 -5.42 3.66
C SER A 652 30.12 -4.38 4.17
N PHE A 653 29.80 -3.71 5.28
CA PHE A 653 30.73 -2.79 5.92
C PHE A 653 32.00 -3.47 6.44
N GLU A 654 31.89 -4.71 6.90
CA GLU A 654 33.06 -5.47 7.39
C GLU A 654 34.01 -5.82 6.23
N GLU A 655 33.50 -6.27 5.09
CA GLU A 655 34.31 -6.47 3.88
C GLU A 655 34.95 -5.16 3.40
N LEU A 656 34.23 -4.03 3.48
CA LEU A 656 34.81 -2.72 3.16
C LEU A 656 35.99 -2.38 4.08
N LYS A 657 35.87 -2.63 5.39
CA LYS A 657 36.98 -2.43 6.34
C LYS A 657 38.19 -3.30 6.02
N GLN A 658 37.96 -4.55 5.62
CA GLN A 658 39.04 -5.48 5.25
C GLN A 658 39.78 -5.04 3.99
N ARG A 659 39.13 -4.35 3.05
CA ARG A 659 39.77 -3.77 1.86
C ARG A 659 40.66 -2.57 2.17
N TYR A 660 40.36 -1.85 3.24
CA TYR A 660 41.11 -0.65 3.67
C TYR A 660 41.48 -0.76 5.16
N PRO A 661 42.38 -1.71 5.52
CA PRO A 661 42.83 -1.87 6.89
C PRO A 661 43.48 -0.57 7.37
N ARG A 662 43.41 -0.29 8.68
CA ARG A 662 44.22 0.82 9.24
C ARG A 662 45.68 0.47 9.04
N GLY A 663 46.42 1.35 8.35
CA GLY A 663 47.87 1.36 8.33
C GLY A 663 48.46 1.70 9.69
#